data_AF-A0A8I0SQR6-F1
#
_entry.id   AF-A0A8I0SQR6-F1
#
_cell.length_a   1.000
_cell.length_b   1.000
_cell.length_c   1.000
_cell.angle_alpha   90.00
_cell.angle_beta   90.00
_cell.angle_gamma   90.00
#
_symmetry.space_group_name_H-M   'P 1'
#
loop_
_entity.id
_entity.type
_entity.pdbx_description
1 polymer ?
#
loop_
_entity_poly.entity_id
_entity_poly.type
_entity_poly.pdbx_seq_one_letter_code
_entity_poly.pdbx_strand_id
1 'polypeptide(L)'
;MQFWWFPAIFFLLALASPPVQAAAQDSFRPEPRVILAFYDGRDHQSYWLQRPHRLAETPLNHLGLILRHRDIRAPLPDLREMADVRGVLLWMSSAATPDPARFIHWCVQTMKAGIRLVLMGSPPFGQNDKGVITEPGTLRPFWRTLGLEPRFDWIRFTHKTRLLDSDSRIMDFERGFSGLLPPFETLKRRDPRMTVHLTGRQFNDPKSDAVLVTTSPHGGYVADGYELYIAPGEDFIQWRIDPFAFFALAFDAWNLPKPDATVLSGRRIFYSHIDGDGWRNISQVEGYRQKKKLSAEVVLEEILKPYPDFPSTVAPIVADIDGRLDPNPDIQKIAREIFLLPHVEAGNHTYTHPLFWQFFEAYQADKEAPYLWLYPQPLEGDYLKRLASLFDLDARKEKVQMDTGVWKRELNNAIKSKEKKPNIVMDYRTPRVYRSGDFRLEQEFGAANAVIERLTPPGKRVQVVQWSGDTLPFEAAIAAARAEGMTNINGGDSRFDKQYPSIAWVAPLGRQVGDQWQTYASNSNENTYTELWTANFFGFKQLIRTIRNTGHPLLLKPFNLYYHMYSGERVSSLNALRHNLEYARALPLTPVATSHFARIVEGTVSARLERGDPEGWRILERGAMQTIRFDRALFQAVDLIRSQGVIGQKHYQGSLYVSLEADHPAPVIILKDHPQSGQRPQATIPYLVESRWLVRGVAHPSAAGVVFRVQGFGPGQMVWQSPWRGGFIALLRDDDGRLLEKHQGMIEADGLIRFTFSASALDGAAAELRFQPDVAEVAAPS
;
A
#
# COMPACT_ATOMS: atom_id res chain seq x y z
N MET A 1 8.45 29.55 82.64
CA MET A 1 8.64 30.53 81.54
C MET A 1 9.39 29.81 80.41
N GLN A 2 8.70 29.59 79.29
CA GLN A 2 9.14 29.69 77.88
C GLN A 2 10.67 29.69 77.59
N PHE A 3 11.26 28.95 76.65
CA PHE A 3 10.83 28.35 75.37
C PHE A 3 11.71 27.12 75.01
N TRP A 4 11.21 26.30 74.08
CA TRP A 4 11.57 24.92 73.79
C TRP A 4 12.93 24.71 73.06
N TRP A 5 13.61 23.63 73.43
CA TRP A 5 14.76 23.03 72.71
C TRP A 5 14.33 21.70 72.07
N PHE A 6 14.56 21.52 70.77
CA PHE A 6 14.50 20.23 70.08
C PHE A 6 15.92 19.63 69.99
N PRO A 7 16.18 18.39 70.43
CA PRO A 7 17.40 17.69 70.09
C PRO A 7 17.19 16.61 69.01
N ALA A 8 18.13 16.66 68.07
CA ALA A 8 18.64 15.63 67.16
C ALA A 8 18.16 14.18 67.32
N ILE A 9 17.73 13.59 66.20
CA ILE A 9 17.63 12.14 66.02
C ILE A 9 18.77 11.69 65.10
N PHE A 10 19.52 10.71 65.61
CA PHE A 10 20.64 10.01 64.96
C PHE A 10 20.20 9.26 63.70
N PHE A 11 20.92 9.44 62.59
CA PHE A 11 20.85 8.57 61.42
C PHE A 11 21.85 7.42 61.57
N LEU A 12 21.35 6.18 61.62
CA LEU A 12 22.12 4.96 61.51
C LEU A 12 22.33 4.62 60.02
N LEU A 13 23.59 4.67 59.59
CA LEU A 13 24.07 4.18 58.29
C LEU A 13 24.02 2.65 58.28
N ALA A 14 23.07 2.07 57.54
CA ALA A 14 23.12 0.69 57.09
C ALA A 14 23.65 0.66 55.64
N LEU A 15 24.82 0.07 55.45
CA LEU A 15 25.42 -0.25 54.15
C LEU A 15 24.54 -1.29 53.44
N ALA A 16 23.64 -0.83 52.57
CA ALA A 16 23.00 -1.67 51.58
C ALA A 16 23.88 -1.70 50.32
N SER A 17 24.52 -2.84 50.06
CA SER A 17 25.07 -3.13 48.73
C SER A 17 23.96 -2.89 47.70
N PRO A 18 24.19 -2.13 46.62
CA PRO A 18 23.17 -1.97 45.60
C PRO A 18 22.88 -3.35 45.00
N PRO A 19 21.60 -3.70 44.74
CA PRO A 19 21.30 -4.90 44.00
C PRO A 19 21.96 -4.76 42.62
N VAL A 20 22.93 -5.62 42.33
CA VAL A 20 23.48 -5.86 41.00
C VAL A 20 22.38 -6.56 40.19
N GLN A 21 21.31 -5.83 39.88
CA GLN A 21 20.20 -6.31 39.06
C GLN A 21 19.41 -5.13 38.46
N ALA A 22 20.14 -4.14 37.94
CA ALA A 22 19.58 -3.01 37.18
C ALA A 22 20.43 -2.67 35.94
N ALA A 23 20.99 -3.70 35.27
CA ALA A 23 21.75 -3.54 34.03
C ALA A 23 21.55 -4.71 33.03
N ALA A 24 20.37 -5.35 33.05
CA ALA A 24 20.04 -6.46 32.15
C ALA A 24 18.61 -6.38 31.58
N GLN A 25 18.04 -5.17 31.52
CA GLN A 25 16.90 -4.84 30.67
C GLN A 25 17.43 -3.90 29.57
N ASP A 26 17.11 -4.20 28.31
CA ASP A 26 17.52 -3.52 27.06
C ASP A 26 18.78 -4.03 26.32
N SER A 27 18.78 -5.31 25.93
CA SER A 27 19.67 -5.82 24.86
C SER A 27 19.06 -5.73 23.46
N PHE A 28 18.11 -4.83 23.21
CA PHE A 28 17.50 -4.62 21.88
C PHE A 28 18.24 -3.54 21.10
N ARG A 29 18.59 -3.82 19.84
CA ARG A 29 19.30 -2.90 18.94
C ARG A 29 18.41 -2.53 17.76
N PRO A 30 18.29 -1.25 17.40
CA PRO A 30 17.53 -0.83 16.22
C PRO A 30 18.04 -1.46 14.93
N GLU A 31 17.12 -1.85 14.06
CA GLU A 31 17.41 -2.40 12.74
C GLU A 31 16.92 -1.42 11.66
N PRO A 32 17.83 -0.83 10.87
CA PRO A 32 17.47 0.18 9.88
C PRO A 32 16.64 -0.44 8.75
N ARG A 33 15.69 0.33 8.22
CA ARG A 33 14.76 -0.09 7.16
C ARG A 33 14.74 0.86 5.95
N VAL A 34 15.35 2.03 6.08
CA VAL A 34 15.26 3.08 5.06
C VAL A 34 16.28 2.82 3.96
N ILE A 35 15.82 2.86 2.71
CA ILE A 35 16.65 2.95 1.52
C ILE A 35 16.59 4.39 1.01
N LEU A 36 17.73 5.08 1.01
CA LEU A 36 17.83 6.42 0.45
C LEU A 36 17.93 6.32 -1.08
N ALA A 37 16.89 6.74 -1.78
CA ALA A 37 16.80 6.69 -3.23
C ALA A 37 17.01 8.08 -3.84
N PHE A 38 17.99 8.20 -4.75
CA PHE A 38 18.24 9.47 -5.44
C PHE A 38 17.43 9.61 -6.72
N TYR A 39 17.01 10.84 -7.02
CA TYR A 39 16.38 11.21 -8.29
C TYR A 39 16.94 12.54 -8.84
N ASP A 40 16.71 12.83 -10.12
CA ASP A 40 17.11 14.08 -10.76
C ASP A 40 15.92 15.05 -10.76
N GLY A 41 15.94 16.09 -9.92
CA GLY A 41 14.84 17.06 -9.86
C GLY A 41 14.68 18.00 -11.07
N ARG A 42 15.58 17.96 -12.08
CA ARG A 42 15.38 18.68 -13.35
C ARG A 42 14.44 17.96 -14.28
N ASP A 43 14.34 16.64 -14.14
CA ASP A 43 13.29 15.91 -14.82
C ASP A 43 11.99 16.48 -14.28
N HIS A 44 11.24 17.21 -15.11
CA HIS A 44 10.03 17.93 -14.71
C HIS A 44 8.95 17.00 -14.12
N GLN A 45 9.23 15.70 -14.14
CA GLN A 45 8.53 14.65 -13.44
C GLN A 45 9.04 14.51 -12.00
N SER A 46 8.13 14.77 -11.05
CA SER A 46 8.36 14.53 -9.64
C SER A 46 8.86 13.11 -9.33
N TYR A 47 9.48 12.91 -8.17
CA TYR A 47 10.16 11.65 -7.82
C TYR A 47 9.29 10.38 -7.97
N TRP A 48 7.96 10.50 -7.81
CA TRP A 48 7.03 9.37 -7.91
C TRP A 48 6.87 8.83 -9.35
N LEU A 49 7.33 9.54 -10.36
CA LEU A 49 7.39 9.04 -11.74
C LEU A 49 8.73 8.36 -12.07
N GLN A 50 9.69 8.42 -11.16
CA GLN A 50 11.03 7.89 -11.36
C GLN A 50 11.10 6.39 -11.05
N ARG A 51 12.07 5.70 -11.68
CA ARG A 51 12.27 4.25 -11.55
C ARG A 51 12.34 3.76 -10.09
N PRO A 52 13.02 4.45 -9.14
CA PRO A 52 13.05 3.98 -7.76
C PRO A 52 11.66 3.83 -7.13
N HIS A 53 10.76 4.81 -7.31
CA HIS A 53 9.41 4.74 -6.77
C HIS A 53 8.52 3.77 -7.56
N ARG A 54 8.54 3.87 -8.89
CA ARG A 54 7.64 3.08 -9.75
C ARG A 54 7.97 1.60 -9.78
N LEU A 55 9.24 1.23 -9.65
CA LEU A 55 9.73 -0.13 -9.93
C LEU A 55 10.39 -0.79 -8.72
N ALA A 56 11.26 -0.09 -7.99
CA ALA A 56 12.00 -0.69 -6.88
C ALA A 56 11.21 -0.72 -5.56
N GLU A 57 10.31 0.24 -5.35
CA GLU A 57 9.66 0.40 -4.05
C GLU A 57 8.73 -0.75 -3.68
N THR A 58 7.97 -1.32 -4.62
CA THR A 58 7.12 -2.50 -4.34
C THR A 58 7.94 -3.72 -3.86
N PRO A 59 9.01 -4.14 -4.57
CA PRO A 59 9.92 -5.17 -4.06
C PRO A 59 10.53 -4.84 -2.71
N LEU A 60 10.94 -3.58 -2.49
CA LEU A 60 11.56 -3.15 -1.22
C LEU A 60 10.54 -3.14 -0.06
N ASN A 61 9.32 -2.65 -0.28
CA ASN A 61 8.21 -2.74 0.68
C ASN A 61 7.93 -4.19 1.07
N HIS A 62 7.90 -5.10 0.09
CA HIS A 62 7.75 -6.52 0.35
C HIS A 62 8.87 -7.04 1.27
N LEU A 63 10.12 -6.65 1.03
CA LEU A 63 11.26 -7.02 1.88
C LEU A 63 11.29 -6.33 3.26
N GLY A 64 10.24 -5.58 3.62
CA GLY A 64 10.14 -4.86 4.88
C GLY A 64 10.89 -3.53 4.90
N LEU A 65 11.37 -3.05 3.73
CA LEU A 65 12.12 -1.80 3.58
C LEU A 65 11.23 -0.66 3.06
N ILE A 66 11.63 0.58 3.29
CA ILE A 66 10.92 1.78 2.84
C ILE A 66 11.87 2.73 2.12
N LEU A 67 11.36 3.53 1.18
CA LEU A 67 12.18 4.49 0.46
C LEU A 67 12.06 5.89 1.04
N ARG A 68 13.21 6.56 1.15
CA ARG A 68 13.28 8.01 1.34
C ARG A 68 13.90 8.60 0.09
N HIS A 69 13.14 9.41 -0.63
CA HIS A 69 13.59 10.04 -1.87
C HIS A 69 14.37 11.33 -1.59
N ARG A 70 15.45 11.55 -2.33
CA ARG A 70 16.25 12.79 -2.26
C ARG A 70 16.65 13.24 -3.65
N ASP A 71 16.46 14.52 -3.95
CA ASP A 71 17.01 15.11 -5.16
C ASP A 71 18.54 15.09 -5.06
N ILE A 72 19.22 14.61 -6.10
CA ILE A 72 20.68 14.61 -6.19
C ILE A 72 21.28 16.03 -6.14
N ARG A 73 20.47 17.05 -6.43
CA ARG A 73 20.86 18.48 -6.32
C ARG A 73 20.72 19.06 -4.92
N ALA A 74 19.97 18.42 -4.04
CA ALA A 74 19.92 18.84 -2.65
C ALA A 74 21.29 18.62 -1.99
N PRO A 75 21.60 19.33 -0.88
CA PRO A 75 22.80 19.06 -0.10
C PRO A 75 22.91 17.56 0.22
N LEU A 76 24.12 16.98 0.21
CA LEU A 76 24.28 15.56 0.56
C LEU A 76 24.07 15.35 2.07
N PRO A 77 23.40 14.27 2.49
CA PRO A 77 23.14 14.02 3.90
C PRO A 77 24.42 13.69 4.67
N ASP A 78 24.46 14.09 5.93
CA ASP A 78 25.51 13.69 6.87
C ASP A 78 25.32 12.21 7.26
N LEU A 79 26.38 11.41 7.18
CA LEU A 79 26.36 10.00 7.56
C LEU A 79 25.97 9.80 9.03
N ARG A 80 26.23 10.77 9.89
CA ARG A 80 25.86 10.73 11.32
C ARG A 80 24.35 10.80 11.55
N GLU A 81 23.61 11.35 10.58
CA GLU A 81 22.15 11.49 10.63
C GLU A 81 21.43 10.32 9.92
N MET A 82 22.18 9.34 9.40
CA MET A 82 21.67 8.23 8.60
C MET A 82 21.55 6.91 9.39
N ALA A 83 21.34 6.99 10.71
CA ALA A 83 21.23 5.79 11.57
C ALA A 83 20.04 4.87 11.21
N ASP A 84 19.01 5.41 10.57
CA ASP A 84 17.83 4.70 10.07
C ASP A 84 18.04 4.09 8.66
N VAL A 85 19.13 4.45 7.97
CA VAL A 85 19.42 4.06 6.59
C VAL A 85 20.17 2.74 6.55
N ARG A 86 19.54 1.75 5.91
CA ARG A 86 20.15 0.45 5.61
C ARG A 86 20.97 0.49 4.31
N GLY A 87 20.53 1.29 3.35
CA GLY A 87 21.20 1.35 2.07
C GLY A 87 20.84 2.56 1.21
N VAL A 88 21.56 2.68 0.10
CA VAL A 88 21.37 3.72 -0.92
C VAL A 88 21.04 3.06 -2.25
N LEU A 89 20.06 3.61 -2.97
CA LEU A 89 19.69 3.18 -4.31
C LEU A 89 19.97 4.30 -5.32
N LEU A 90 20.83 4.00 -6.29
CA LEU A 90 21.11 4.82 -7.46
C LEU A 90 20.52 4.12 -8.68
N TRP A 91 19.39 4.62 -9.20
CA TRP A 91 18.77 4.11 -10.42
C TRP A 91 18.09 5.26 -11.17
N MET A 92 18.92 6.09 -11.81
CA MET A 92 18.50 7.33 -12.44
C MET A 92 18.60 7.20 -13.97
N SER A 93 17.71 7.90 -14.67
CA SER A 93 17.75 7.98 -16.14
C SER A 93 18.87 8.89 -16.66
N SER A 94 19.40 9.77 -15.81
CA SER A 94 20.44 10.75 -16.14
C SER A 94 21.79 10.33 -15.56
N ALA A 95 22.84 10.41 -16.37
CA ALA A 95 24.23 10.21 -15.94
C ALA A 95 24.88 11.46 -15.33
N ALA A 96 24.09 12.52 -15.11
CA ALA A 96 24.59 13.83 -14.70
C ALA A 96 24.25 14.20 -13.25
N THR A 97 25.23 14.73 -12.54
CA THR A 97 25.09 15.32 -11.19
C THR A 97 25.85 16.63 -11.11
N PRO A 98 25.46 17.62 -10.27
CA PRO A 98 26.13 18.92 -10.23
C PRO A 98 27.65 18.86 -9.96
N ASP A 99 28.04 18.00 -9.01
CA ASP A 99 29.45 17.79 -8.60
C ASP A 99 29.74 16.29 -8.50
N PRO A 100 30.19 15.65 -9.60
CA PRO A 100 30.48 14.23 -9.63
C PRO A 100 31.53 13.81 -8.61
N ALA A 101 32.59 14.61 -8.42
CA ALA A 101 33.68 14.27 -7.51
C ALA A 101 33.21 14.24 -6.05
N ARG A 102 32.44 15.24 -5.63
CA ARG A 102 31.85 15.29 -4.29
C ARG A 102 30.85 14.16 -4.07
N PHE A 103 30.00 13.87 -5.07
CA PHE A 103 29.02 12.81 -4.97
C PHE A 103 29.67 11.42 -4.87
N ILE A 104 30.69 11.16 -5.69
CA ILE A 104 31.48 9.92 -5.63
C ILE A 104 32.19 9.78 -4.27
N HIS A 105 32.80 10.86 -3.77
CA HIS A 105 33.43 10.84 -2.45
C HIS A 105 32.42 10.45 -1.37
N TRP A 106 31.22 11.06 -1.38
CA TRP A 106 30.15 10.72 -0.45
C TRP A 106 29.75 9.24 -0.58
N CYS A 107 29.51 8.73 -1.79
CA CYS A 107 29.16 7.31 -2.01
C CYS A 107 30.22 6.35 -1.42
N VAL A 108 31.51 6.68 -1.57
CA VAL A 108 32.61 5.89 -1.00
C VAL A 108 32.59 5.92 0.52
N GLN A 109 32.36 7.09 1.15
CA GLN A 109 32.25 7.18 2.60
C GLN A 109 31.03 6.44 3.14
N THR A 110 29.90 6.50 2.44
CA THR A 110 28.68 5.73 2.76
C THR A 110 28.96 4.23 2.82
N MET A 111 29.60 3.68 1.78
CA MET A 111 29.96 2.24 1.74
C MET A 111 30.98 1.87 2.82
N LYS A 112 31.92 2.77 3.16
CA LYS A 112 32.90 2.56 4.24
C LYS A 112 32.28 2.62 5.64
N ALA A 113 31.20 3.38 5.81
CA ALA A 113 30.41 3.42 7.04
C ALA A 113 29.51 2.18 7.22
N GLY A 114 29.54 1.21 6.29
CA GLY A 114 28.75 -0.01 6.35
C GLY A 114 27.36 0.08 5.74
N ILE A 115 26.99 1.24 5.19
CA ILE A 115 25.72 1.42 4.47
C ILE A 115 25.88 0.88 3.05
N ARG A 116 25.03 -0.08 2.67
CA ARG A 116 25.13 -0.76 1.38
C ARG A 116 24.62 0.12 0.25
N LEU A 117 25.27 0.08 -0.92
CA LEU A 117 24.91 0.88 -2.09
C LEU A 117 24.59 -0.01 -3.28
N VAL A 118 23.41 0.20 -3.87
CA VAL A 118 22.99 -0.43 -5.10
C VAL A 118 23.03 0.59 -6.23
N LEU A 119 23.77 0.25 -7.29
CA LEU A 119 23.73 0.95 -8.56
C LEU A 119 23.04 0.06 -9.60
N MET A 120 21.91 0.52 -10.13
CA MET A 120 21.23 -0.10 -11.26
C MET A 120 21.22 0.87 -12.42
N GLY A 121 21.60 0.39 -13.60
CA GLY A 121 21.73 1.23 -14.78
C GLY A 121 23.01 2.06 -14.81
N SER A 122 22.95 3.16 -15.55
CA SER A 122 24.09 4.05 -15.74
C SER A 122 24.41 4.85 -14.46
N PRO A 123 25.69 5.01 -14.08
CA PRO A 123 26.07 5.82 -12.92
C PRO A 123 25.64 7.30 -13.08
N PRO A 124 24.99 7.92 -12.07
CA PRO A 124 24.51 9.31 -12.16
C PRO A 124 25.60 10.37 -12.04
N PHE A 125 26.86 9.98 -12.19
CA PHE A 125 28.06 10.81 -12.02
C PHE A 125 29.06 10.61 -13.15
N GLY A 126 28.59 10.15 -14.32
CA GLY A 126 29.41 10.07 -15.53
C GLY A 126 29.79 11.43 -16.11
N GLN A 127 29.00 12.47 -15.81
CA GLN A 127 29.27 13.85 -16.22
C GLN A 127 28.70 14.86 -15.22
N ASN A 128 29.12 16.12 -15.33
CA ASN A 128 28.49 17.22 -14.61
C ASN A 128 27.30 17.84 -15.39
N ASP A 129 26.60 18.79 -14.77
CA ASP A 129 25.46 19.49 -15.40
C ASP A 129 25.83 20.31 -16.65
N LYS A 130 27.12 20.57 -16.88
CA LYS A 130 27.65 21.22 -18.09
C LYS A 130 28.07 20.22 -19.18
N GLY A 131 27.84 18.93 -18.97
CA GLY A 131 28.25 17.86 -19.89
C GLY A 131 29.75 17.54 -19.86
N VAL A 132 30.50 18.04 -18.88
CA VAL A 132 31.91 17.67 -18.71
C VAL A 132 31.99 16.27 -18.15
N ILE A 133 32.62 15.37 -18.90
CA ILE A 133 32.81 13.97 -18.52
C ILE A 133 33.69 13.87 -17.27
N THR A 134 33.26 13.05 -16.31
CA THR A 134 34.02 12.77 -15.10
C THR A 134 35.28 11.99 -15.43
N GLU A 135 36.43 12.47 -14.95
CA GLU A 135 37.70 11.81 -15.23
C GLU A 135 37.74 10.37 -14.68
N PRO A 136 38.29 9.39 -15.43
CA PRO A 136 38.40 8.00 -14.99
C PRO A 136 39.08 7.81 -13.62
N GLY A 137 40.03 8.69 -13.28
CA GLY A 137 40.68 8.70 -11.97
C GLY A 137 39.70 8.86 -10.81
N THR A 138 38.68 9.71 -10.99
CA THR A 138 37.64 10.02 -10.00
C THR A 138 36.64 8.89 -9.84
N LEU A 139 36.37 8.11 -10.89
CA LEU A 139 35.44 6.98 -10.87
C LEU A 139 36.03 5.73 -10.18
N ARG A 140 37.37 5.53 -10.27
CA ARG A 140 38.04 4.34 -9.73
C ARG A 140 37.74 4.05 -8.24
N PRO A 141 37.77 5.03 -7.31
CA PRO A 141 37.46 4.79 -5.91
C PRO A 141 36.06 4.20 -5.69
N PHE A 142 35.04 4.67 -6.43
CA PHE A 142 33.68 4.15 -6.34
C PHE A 142 33.64 2.66 -6.69
N TRP A 143 34.09 2.33 -7.90
CA TRP A 143 34.05 0.96 -8.41
C TRP A 143 34.85 0.00 -7.52
N ARG A 144 36.06 0.39 -7.09
CA ARG A 144 36.91 -0.43 -6.23
C ARG A 144 36.30 -0.67 -4.86
N THR A 145 35.58 0.31 -4.31
CA THR A 145 34.87 0.17 -3.03
C THR A 145 33.69 -0.79 -3.17
N LEU A 146 33.00 -0.78 -4.32
CA LEU A 146 31.95 -1.75 -4.65
C LEU A 146 32.51 -3.17 -4.96
N GLY A 147 33.83 -3.30 -5.09
CA GLY A 147 34.53 -4.56 -5.37
C GLY A 147 34.82 -4.82 -6.85
N LEU A 148 34.62 -3.83 -7.72
CA LEU A 148 34.85 -3.91 -9.16
C LEU A 148 36.11 -3.12 -9.58
N GLU A 149 36.81 -3.61 -10.60
CA GLU A 149 37.92 -2.90 -11.24
C GLU A 149 37.48 -2.41 -12.62
N PRO A 150 37.33 -1.08 -12.82
CA PRO A 150 36.92 -0.53 -14.10
C PRO A 150 38.10 -0.51 -15.08
N ARG A 151 37.87 -0.96 -16.31
CA ARG A 151 38.86 -0.84 -17.39
C ARG A 151 38.69 0.43 -18.23
N PHE A 152 37.54 1.10 -18.10
CA PHE A 152 37.17 2.32 -18.85
C PHE A 152 37.11 2.13 -20.37
N ASP A 153 36.79 0.92 -20.82
CA ASP A 153 36.40 0.62 -22.19
C ASP A 153 34.95 0.11 -22.25
N TRP A 154 34.39 0.09 -23.45
CA TRP A 154 32.97 -0.21 -23.68
C TRP A 154 32.81 -1.23 -24.80
N ILE A 155 31.96 -2.23 -24.57
CA ILE A 155 31.52 -3.15 -25.61
C ILE A 155 30.23 -2.58 -26.21
N ARG A 156 30.38 -1.85 -27.33
CA ARG A 156 29.26 -1.19 -28.02
C ARG A 156 28.48 -2.13 -28.95
N PHE A 157 29.18 -3.05 -29.61
CA PHE A 157 28.59 -3.99 -30.56
C PHE A 157 28.56 -5.39 -29.95
N THR A 158 27.36 -5.85 -29.60
CA THR A 158 27.16 -7.09 -28.82
C THR A 158 26.80 -8.32 -29.67
N HIS A 159 26.85 -8.22 -31.00
CA HIS A 159 26.55 -9.32 -31.93
C HIS A 159 27.43 -10.57 -31.74
N LYS A 160 28.59 -10.43 -31.10
CA LYS A 160 29.52 -11.52 -30.75
C LYS A 160 29.61 -11.74 -29.23
N THR A 161 28.70 -11.18 -28.43
CA THR A 161 28.73 -11.34 -26.98
C THR A 161 27.88 -12.55 -26.58
N ARG A 162 28.42 -13.37 -25.67
CA ARG A 162 27.67 -14.41 -24.95
C ARG A 162 27.59 -14.07 -23.46
N LEU A 163 26.49 -14.48 -22.85
CA LEU A 163 26.31 -14.42 -21.39
C LEU A 163 26.86 -15.69 -20.75
N LEU A 164 27.59 -15.51 -19.66
CA LEU A 164 28.19 -16.54 -18.81
C LEU A 164 27.76 -16.30 -17.37
N ASP A 165 27.96 -17.29 -16.50
CA ASP A 165 27.67 -17.21 -15.05
C ASP A 165 26.25 -16.73 -14.73
N SER A 166 25.27 -16.99 -15.62
CA SER A 166 23.88 -16.57 -15.45
C SER A 166 23.25 -17.34 -14.29
N ASP A 167 23.10 -16.67 -13.14
CA ASP A 167 22.45 -17.24 -11.95
C ASP A 167 20.94 -17.27 -12.15
N SER A 168 20.39 -18.44 -12.47
CA SER A 168 18.95 -18.62 -12.75
C SER A 168 18.03 -18.34 -11.56
N ARG A 169 18.57 -18.06 -10.37
CA ARG A 169 17.79 -17.63 -9.19
C ARG A 169 17.53 -16.12 -9.19
N ILE A 170 18.27 -15.37 -10.00
CA ILE A 170 18.14 -13.92 -10.12
C ILE A 170 17.85 -13.53 -11.57
N MET A 171 18.50 -14.16 -12.55
CA MET A 171 18.32 -13.82 -13.96
C MET A 171 17.10 -14.53 -14.57
N ASP A 172 16.64 -14.00 -15.70
CA ASP A 172 15.54 -14.52 -16.51
C ASP A 172 14.19 -14.60 -15.77
N PHE A 173 13.93 -13.68 -14.82
CA PHE A 173 12.78 -13.70 -13.92
C PHE A 173 11.41 -13.64 -14.62
N GLU A 174 11.10 -12.53 -15.30
CA GLU A 174 9.88 -12.43 -16.14
C GLU A 174 10.22 -12.57 -17.63
N ARG A 175 11.43 -12.16 -18.01
CA ARG A 175 11.90 -12.22 -19.39
C ARG A 175 13.40 -12.42 -19.47
N GLY A 176 13.82 -13.45 -20.21
CA GLY A 176 15.22 -13.65 -20.53
C GLY A 176 15.76 -12.80 -21.67
N PHE A 177 17.03 -12.99 -21.99
CA PHE A 177 17.68 -12.29 -23.11
C PHE A 177 17.32 -12.91 -24.46
N SER A 178 16.85 -12.06 -25.39
CA SER A 178 16.57 -12.41 -26.79
C SER A 178 17.10 -11.30 -27.70
N GLY A 179 17.85 -11.65 -28.74
CA GLY A 179 18.38 -10.68 -29.71
C GLY A 179 19.71 -10.03 -29.30
N LEU A 180 19.94 -8.79 -29.76
CA LEU A 180 21.13 -8.01 -29.41
C LEU A 180 21.11 -7.62 -27.93
N LEU A 181 22.24 -7.82 -27.25
CA LEU A 181 22.41 -7.42 -25.86
C LEU A 181 22.67 -5.91 -25.77
N PRO A 182 22.27 -5.23 -24.67
CA PRO A 182 22.65 -3.85 -24.43
C PRO A 182 24.18 -3.68 -24.36
N PRO A 183 24.72 -2.53 -24.80
CA PRO A 183 26.14 -2.23 -24.62
C PRO A 183 26.49 -2.14 -23.13
N PHE A 184 27.73 -2.44 -22.78
CA PHE A 184 28.15 -2.47 -21.37
C PHE A 184 29.60 -2.02 -21.18
N GLU A 185 29.87 -1.52 -19.98
CA GLU A 185 31.21 -1.21 -19.50
C GLU A 185 31.96 -2.49 -19.07
N THR A 186 33.26 -2.51 -19.32
CA THR A 186 34.15 -3.61 -18.97
C THR A 186 34.62 -3.52 -17.51
N LEU A 187 33.81 -4.09 -16.62
CA LEU A 187 34.12 -4.18 -15.19
C LEU A 187 34.63 -5.57 -14.82
N LYS A 188 35.77 -5.66 -14.13
CA LYS A 188 36.32 -6.94 -13.65
C LYS A 188 36.04 -7.13 -12.16
N ARG A 189 35.85 -8.37 -11.74
CA ARG A 189 35.82 -8.72 -10.31
C ARG A 189 37.17 -8.37 -9.67
N ARG A 190 37.14 -7.66 -8.55
CA ARG A 190 38.30 -7.33 -7.72
C ARG A 190 38.20 -7.98 -6.34
N ASP A 191 37.03 -7.95 -5.71
CA ASP A 191 36.82 -8.54 -4.39
C ASP A 191 36.34 -10.01 -4.50
N PRO A 192 37.06 -10.99 -3.92
CA PRO A 192 36.65 -12.39 -3.93
C PRO A 192 35.38 -12.67 -3.10
N ARG A 193 34.93 -11.76 -2.24
CA ARG A 193 33.68 -11.90 -1.47
C ARG A 193 32.43 -11.60 -2.30
N MET A 194 32.60 -11.06 -3.51
CA MET A 194 31.49 -10.78 -4.42
C MET A 194 30.90 -12.06 -5.01
N THR A 195 29.59 -12.03 -5.21
CA THR A 195 28.89 -13.01 -6.03
C THR A 195 28.60 -12.38 -7.39
N VAL A 196 29.11 -12.99 -8.46
CA VAL A 196 28.80 -12.61 -9.84
C VAL A 196 27.58 -13.41 -10.28
N HIS A 197 26.55 -12.73 -10.76
CA HIS A 197 25.29 -13.33 -11.23
C HIS A 197 25.13 -13.29 -12.74
N LEU A 198 25.95 -12.49 -13.43
CA LEU A 198 26.00 -12.45 -14.89
C LEU A 198 27.33 -11.86 -15.37
N THR A 199 27.95 -12.54 -16.34
CA THR A 199 29.17 -12.10 -17.02
C THR A 199 28.92 -11.99 -18.52
N GLY A 200 29.32 -10.89 -19.15
CA GLY A 200 29.35 -10.73 -20.61
C GLY A 200 30.74 -11.05 -21.16
N ARG A 201 30.84 -11.87 -22.21
CA ARG A 201 32.11 -12.21 -22.88
C ARG A 201 31.98 -12.08 -24.40
N GLN A 202 32.89 -11.36 -25.06
CA GLN A 202 33.04 -11.42 -26.51
C GLN A 202 33.55 -12.80 -26.96
N PHE A 203 33.05 -13.26 -28.10
CA PHE A 203 33.36 -14.56 -28.68
C PHE A 203 34.88 -14.75 -28.80
N ASN A 204 35.37 -15.86 -28.24
CA ASN A 204 36.79 -16.23 -28.20
C ASN A 204 37.75 -15.21 -27.55
N ASP A 205 37.26 -14.27 -26.74
CA ASP A 205 38.12 -13.36 -25.97
C ASP A 205 37.84 -13.45 -24.45
N PRO A 206 38.51 -14.35 -23.71
CA PRO A 206 38.40 -14.40 -22.25
C PRO A 206 38.86 -13.12 -21.55
N LYS A 207 39.68 -12.28 -22.19
CA LYS A 207 40.10 -11.00 -21.60
C LYS A 207 38.96 -9.97 -21.61
N SER A 208 37.95 -10.18 -22.45
CA SER A 208 36.76 -9.31 -22.54
C SER A 208 35.69 -9.53 -21.45
N ASP A 209 35.86 -10.48 -20.53
CA ASP A 209 34.85 -10.73 -19.48
C ASP A 209 34.47 -9.45 -18.74
N ALA A 210 33.18 -9.14 -18.67
CA ALA A 210 32.67 -8.03 -17.90
C ALA A 210 31.62 -8.52 -16.92
N VAL A 211 31.73 -8.14 -15.66
CA VAL A 211 30.70 -8.37 -14.66
C VAL A 211 29.54 -7.43 -14.98
N LEU A 212 28.36 -8.00 -15.24
CA LEU A 212 27.14 -7.26 -15.60
C LEU A 212 26.16 -7.17 -14.43
N VAL A 213 26.09 -8.23 -13.62
CA VAL A 213 25.22 -8.29 -12.44
C VAL A 213 25.99 -8.90 -11.29
N THR A 214 26.00 -8.24 -10.12
CA THR A 214 26.74 -8.72 -8.95
C THR A 214 26.17 -8.17 -7.65
N THR A 215 26.39 -8.93 -6.57
CA THR A 215 26.20 -8.49 -5.18
C THR A 215 27.50 -8.63 -4.39
N SER A 216 27.70 -7.77 -3.40
CA SER A 216 28.90 -7.70 -2.56
C SER A 216 28.54 -7.29 -1.12
N PRO A 217 29.49 -7.39 -0.17
CA PRO A 217 29.29 -6.84 1.18
C PRO A 217 28.97 -5.34 1.21
N HIS A 218 29.32 -4.59 0.15
CA HIS A 218 29.06 -3.16 0.02
C HIS A 218 27.79 -2.82 -0.78
N GLY A 219 27.06 -3.82 -1.29
CA GLY A 219 25.79 -3.62 -2.00
C GLY A 219 25.69 -4.39 -3.31
N GLY A 220 25.29 -3.76 -4.40
CA GLY A 220 25.02 -4.44 -5.67
C GLY A 220 25.20 -3.56 -6.90
N TYR A 221 25.43 -4.21 -8.05
CA TYR A 221 25.52 -3.56 -9.35
C TYR A 221 24.73 -4.33 -10.41
N VAL A 222 23.98 -3.60 -11.23
CA VAL A 222 23.31 -4.10 -12.44
C VAL A 222 23.60 -3.14 -13.58
N ALA A 223 24.24 -3.65 -14.64
CA ALA A 223 24.54 -2.89 -15.84
C ALA A 223 23.26 -2.42 -16.55
N ASP A 224 23.34 -1.27 -17.23
CA ASP A 224 22.21 -0.65 -17.93
C ASP A 224 21.64 -1.53 -19.05
N GLY A 225 20.32 -1.71 -19.03
CA GLY A 225 19.58 -2.60 -19.93
C GLY A 225 19.58 -4.07 -19.51
N TYR A 226 20.29 -4.44 -18.44
CA TYR A 226 20.31 -5.80 -17.90
C TYR A 226 19.32 -5.96 -16.75
N GLU A 227 18.78 -4.87 -16.19
CA GLU A 227 17.74 -4.89 -15.16
C GLU A 227 16.35 -5.20 -15.72
N LEU A 228 16.01 -4.60 -16.87
CA LEU A 228 14.67 -4.59 -17.44
C LEU A 228 14.71 -4.85 -18.94
N TYR A 229 13.61 -5.37 -19.46
CA TYR A 229 13.24 -5.27 -20.85
C TYR A 229 12.16 -4.18 -20.98
N ILE A 230 12.41 -3.21 -21.84
CA ILE A 230 11.46 -2.15 -22.19
C ILE A 230 11.27 -2.24 -23.72
N ALA A 231 10.04 -2.43 -24.16
CA ALA A 231 9.73 -2.49 -25.59
C ALA A 231 9.86 -1.09 -26.23
N PRO A 232 10.15 -1.00 -27.54
CA PRO A 232 10.08 0.26 -28.28
C PRO A 232 8.68 0.89 -28.13
N GLY A 233 8.60 2.13 -27.66
CA GLY A 233 7.34 2.81 -27.33
C GLY A 233 6.98 2.85 -25.83
N GLU A 234 7.80 2.22 -24.96
CA GLU A 234 7.74 2.27 -23.48
C GLU A 234 6.47 1.73 -22.79
N ASP A 235 5.43 1.33 -23.53
CA ASP A 235 4.18 0.80 -22.96
C ASP A 235 4.28 -0.63 -22.42
N PHE A 236 5.43 -1.30 -22.58
CA PHE A 236 5.62 -2.68 -22.14
C PHE A 236 6.97 -2.86 -21.44
N ILE A 237 6.90 -3.22 -20.16
CA ILE A 237 8.05 -3.40 -19.27
C ILE A 237 7.97 -4.79 -18.64
N GLN A 238 9.11 -5.49 -18.59
CA GLN A 238 9.28 -6.74 -17.84
C GLN A 238 10.65 -6.78 -17.16
N TRP A 239 10.70 -7.44 -16.02
CA TRP A 239 11.93 -7.66 -15.27
C TRP A 239 12.79 -8.76 -15.89
N ARG A 240 14.08 -8.46 -16.09
CA ARG A 240 15.09 -9.47 -16.43
C ARG A 240 15.69 -10.10 -15.18
N ILE A 241 15.79 -9.32 -14.11
CA ILE A 241 16.25 -9.78 -12.81
C ILE A 241 15.07 -9.98 -11.86
N ASP A 242 15.13 -10.93 -10.94
CA ASP A 242 14.22 -11.02 -9.80
C ASP A 242 14.56 -9.88 -8.83
N PRO A 243 13.72 -8.83 -8.74
CA PRO A 243 14.05 -7.69 -7.90
C PRO A 243 14.01 -8.05 -6.41
N PHE A 244 13.19 -9.02 -5.99
CA PHE A 244 13.11 -9.43 -4.59
C PHE A 244 14.39 -10.15 -4.18
N ALA A 245 14.84 -11.11 -4.98
CA ALA A 245 16.07 -11.84 -4.68
C ALA A 245 17.31 -10.93 -4.73
N PHE A 246 17.39 -10.07 -5.75
CA PHE A 246 18.51 -9.15 -5.91
C PHE A 246 18.60 -8.15 -4.75
N PHE A 247 17.50 -7.44 -4.42
CA PHE A 247 17.52 -6.47 -3.33
C PHE A 247 17.72 -7.12 -1.96
N ALA A 248 17.18 -8.32 -1.73
CA ALA A 248 17.39 -9.03 -0.48
C ALA A 248 18.87 -9.38 -0.25
N LEU A 249 19.59 -9.79 -1.30
CA LEU A 249 21.03 -10.01 -1.24
C LEU A 249 21.80 -8.71 -1.09
N ALA A 250 21.48 -7.70 -1.91
CA ALA A 250 22.22 -6.44 -1.95
C ALA A 250 22.08 -5.61 -0.67
N PHE A 251 20.93 -5.67 0.03
CA PHE A 251 20.66 -4.91 1.25
C PHE A 251 20.64 -5.73 2.55
N ASP A 252 20.91 -7.05 2.49
CA ASP A 252 20.81 -7.97 3.64
C ASP A 252 19.40 -8.15 4.23
N ALA A 253 18.38 -8.14 3.38
CA ALA A 253 17.00 -8.10 3.85
C ALA A 253 16.39 -9.50 4.14
N TRP A 254 17.10 -10.60 3.82
CA TRP A 254 16.53 -11.95 3.95
C TRP A 254 16.05 -12.26 5.37
N ASN A 255 16.87 -11.94 6.37
CA ASN A 255 16.64 -12.30 7.77
C ASN A 255 15.89 -11.23 8.57
N LEU A 256 15.41 -10.16 7.92
CA LEU A 256 14.60 -9.15 8.59
C LEU A 256 13.16 -9.66 8.76
N PRO A 257 12.46 -9.34 9.86
CA PRO A 257 11.00 -9.39 9.88
C PRO A 257 10.45 -8.33 8.94
N LYS A 258 9.33 -8.64 8.29
CA LYS A 258 8.65 -7.76 7.34
C LYS A 258 7.31 -7.34 7.93
N PRO A 259 7.15 -6.07 8.32
CA PRO A 259 5.84 -5.46 8.50
C PRO A 259 4.97 -5.72 7.29
N ASP A 260 3.79 -6.31 7.48
CA ASP A 260 2.94 -6.79 6.39
C ASP A 260 1.59 -6.07 6.37
N ALA A 261 1.30 -5.40 5.25
CA ALA A 261 0.04 -4.70 5.00
C ALA A 261 -0.97 -5.52 4.17
N THR A 262 -0.67 -6.80 3.89
CA THR A 262 -1.46 -7.66 2.99
C THR A 262 -2.28 -8.69 3.73
N VAL A 263 -1.88 -9.05 4.96
CA VAL A 263 -2.49 -10.07 5.79
C VAL A 263 -2.96 -9.50 7.13
N LEU A 264 -4.15 -9.90 7.56
CA LEU A 264 -4.67 -9.65 8.90
C LEU A 264 -5.31 -10.93 9.43
N SER A 265 -5.00 -11.29 10.68
CA SER A 265 -5.50 -12.53 11.30
C SER A 265 -5.27 -13.77 10.43
N GLY A 266 -4.08 -13.89 9.83
CA GLY A 266 -3.70 -15.04 8.99
C GLY A 266 -4.38 -15.15 7.61
N ARG A 267 -5.24 -14.21 7.22
CA ARG A 267 -5.88 -14.18 5.88
C ARG A 267 -5.49 -12.93 5.10
N ARG A 268 -5.54 -13.03 3.77
CA ARG A 268 -5.38 -11.87 2.89
C ARG A 268 -6.50 -10.88 3.18
N ILE A 269 -6.14 -9.61 3.34
CA ILE A 269 -7.09 -8.53 3.58
C ILE A 269 -7.97 -8.32 2.36
N PHE A 270 -9.26 -8.04 2.59
CA PHE A 270 -10.18 -7.50 1.59
C PHE A 270 -10.63 -6.10 2.03
N TYR A 271 -10.70 -5.16 1.10
CA TYR A 271 -11.43 -3.91 1.32
C TYR A 271 -12.00 -3.39 -0.01
N SER A 272 -13.09 -2.63 0.06
CA SER A 272 -13.69 -2.02 -1.12
C SER A 272 -14.06 -0.56 -0.88
N HIS A 273 -13.93 0.24 -1.93
CA HIS A 273 -14.34 1.64 -1.91
C HIS A 273 -14.94 2.08 -3.24
N ILE A 274 -15.88 3.02 -3.12
CA ILE A 274 -16.61 3.61 -4.23
C ILE A 274 -16.28 5.09 -4.29
N ASP A 275 -15.63 5.48 -5.38
CA ASP A 275 -15.34 6.88 -5.71
C ASP A 275 -16.62 7.65 -6.10
N GLY A 276 -16.50 8.98 -6.12
CA GLY A 276 -17.64 9.88 -6.17
C GLY A 276 -18.27 10.08 -7.54
N ASP A 277 -17.70 9.57 -8.63
CA ASP A 277 -18.25 9.77 -9.97
C ASP A 277 -19.48 8.90 -10.25
N GLY A 278 -20.39 9.44 -11.07
CA GLY A 278 -21.47 8.68 -11.68
C GLY A 278 -22.72 8.50 -10.82
N TRP A 279 -22.80 9.17 -9.66
CA TRP A 279 -23.99 9.11 -8.78
C TRP A 279 -25.28 9.46 -9.52
N ARG A 280 -25.22 10.49 -10.37
CA ARG A 280 -26.35 11.03 -11.13
C ARG A 280 -26.52 10.41 -12.52
N ASN A 281 -25.67 9.46 -12.93
CA ASN A 281 -25.80 8.83 -14.26
C ASN A 281 -27.10 8.03 -14.36
N ILE A 282 -27.83 8.17 -15.46
CA ILE A 282 -29.03 7.37 -15.73
C ILE A 282 -28.61 5.96 -16.14
N SER A 283 -29.10 4.95 -15.41
CA SER A 283 -28.78 3.57 -15.72
C SER A 283 -29.42 3.11 -17.03
N GLN A 284 -28.63 2.38 -17.81
CA GLN A 284 -29.00 1.70 -19.04
C GLN A 284 -29.31 0.21 -18.79
N VAL A 285 -29.17 -0.28 -17.55
CA VAL A 285 -29.48 -1.66 -17.16
C VAL A 285 -30.97 -1.93 -17.36
N GLU A 286 -31.30 -3.09 -17.93
CA GLU A 286 -32.68 -3.51 -18.17
C GLU A 286 -33.48 -3.56 -16.84
N GLY A 287 -34.75 -3.15 -16.87
CA GLY A 287 -35.57 -2.96 -15.66
C GLY A 287 -35.37 -1.60 -14.94
N TYR A 288 -34.14 -1.07 -14.89
CA TYR A 288 -33.83 0.24 -14.31
C TYR A 288 -33.96 1.38 -15.31
N ARG A 289 -33.54 1.15 -16.56
CA ARG A 289 -33.57 2.13 -17.66
C ARG A 289 -34.95 2.70 -17.92
N GLN A 290 -35.98 1.83 -17.94
CA GLN A 290 -37.37 2.25 -18.22
C GLN A 290 -37.90 3.21 -17.16
N LYS A 291 -37.42 3.07 -15.91
CA LYS A 291 -37.78 3.92 -14.76
C LYS A 291 -36.81 5.11 -14.58
N LYS A 292 -35.85 5.28 -15.50
CA LYS A 292 -34.79 6.31 -15.43
C LYS A 292 -34.06 6.34 -14.08
N LYS A 293 -33.81 5.17 -13.48
CA LYS A 293 -33.12 5.09 -12.19
C LYS A 293 -31.67 5.53 -12.31
N LEU A 294 -31.15 6.11 -11.23
CA LEU A 294 -29.77 6.55 -11.13
C LEU A 294 -28.83 5.36 -10.90
N SER A 295 -27.59 5.48 -11.34
CA SER A 295 -26.58 4.42 -11.19
C SER A 295 -26.27 4.18 -9.72
N ALA A 296 -26.31 5.21 -8.87
CA ALA A 296 -26.22 5.04 -7.40
C ALA A 296 -27.35 4.17 -6.82
N GLU A 297 -28.58 4.27 -7.36
CA GLU A 297 -29.68 3.40 -6.93
C GLU A 297 -29.44 1.95 -7.37
N VAL A 298 -28.92 1.73 -8.58
CA VAL A 298 -28.56 0.39 -9.04
C VAL A 298 -27.45 -0.21 -8.17
N VAL A 299 -26.41 0.54 -7.83
CA VAL A 299 -25.33 0.07 -6.95
C VAL A 299 -25.86 -0.22 -5.54
N LEU A 300 -26.77 0.60 -5.01
CA LEU A 300 -27.43 0.33 -3.73
C LEU A 300 -28.17 -1.02 -3.76
N GLU A 301 -29.04 -1.23 -4.74
CA GLU A 301 -29.90 -2.42 -4.81
C GLU A 301 -29.16 -3.70 -5.20
N GLU A 302 -28.18 -3.59 -6.10
CA GLU A 302 -27.57 -4.75 -6.75
C GLU A 302 -26.20 -5.14 -6.20
N ILE A 303 -25.56 -4.23 -5.43
CA ILE A 303 -24.21 -4.41 -4.89
C ILE A 303 -24.18 -4.20 -3.37
N LEU A 304 -24.65 -3.07 -2.85
CA LEU A 304 -24.49 -2.80 -1.43
C LEU A 304 -25.45 -3.64 -0.57
N LYS A 305 -26.74 -3.72 -0.93
CA LYS A 305 -27.71 -4.55 -0.21
C LYS A 305 -27.44 -6.07 -0.29
N PRO A 306 -27.08 -6.65 -1.46
CA PRO A 306 -26.89 -8.10 -1.58
C PRO A 306 -25.55 -8.62 -1.03
N TYR A 307 -24.59 -7.74 -0.74
CA TYR A 307 -23.26 -8.09 -0.25
C TYR A 307 -22.91 -7.45 1.12
N PRO A 308 -23.72 -7.68 2.17
CA PRO A 308 -23.48 -7.10 3.50
C PRO A 308 -22.27 -7.71 4.23
N ASP A 309 -21.73 -8.82 3.72
CA ASP A 309 -20.53 -9.50 4.23
C ASP A 309 -19.22 -8.81 3.82
N PHE A 310 -19.28 -7.77 2.98
CA PHE A 310 -18.14 -6.97 2.55
C PHE A 310 -18.31 -5.49 2.92
N PRO A 311 -17.32 -4.89 3.62
CA PRO A 311 -17.33 -3.47 3.87
C PRO A 311 -17.17 -2.69 2.57
N SER A 312 -17.92 -1.61 2.44
CA SER A 312 -17.84 -0.67 1.32
C SER A 312 -17.68 0.74 1.86
N THR A 313 -16.58 1.40 1.52
CA THR A 313 -16.40 2.82 1.83
C THR A 313 -16.95 3.65 0.69
N VAL A 314 -17.96 4.48 0.94
CA VAL A 314 -18.62 5.27 -0.10
C VAL A 314 -18.28 6.75 0.07
N ALA A 315 -17.62 7.34 -0.93
CA ALA A 315 -17.21 8.74 -0.92
C ALA A 315 -17.90 9.51 -2.06
N PRO A 316 -18.96 10.28 -1.78
CA PRO A 316 -19.61 11.11 -2.79
C PRO A 316 -18.79 12.37 -3.09
N ILE A 317 -18.89 12.87 -4.32
CA ILE A 317 -18.62 14.29 -4.60
C ILE A 317 -19.70 15.08 -3.87
N VAL A 318 -19.33 15.92 -2.90
CA VAL A 318 -20.36 16.50 -2.02
C VAL A 318 -21.29 17.45 -2.76
N ALA A 319 -20.78 18.21 -3.74
CA ALA A 319 -21.63 19.02 -4.62
C ALA A 319 -22.71 18.20 -5.35
N ASP A 320 -22.47 16.92 -5.66
CA ASP A 320 -23.46 16.05 -6.31
C ASP A 320 -24.62 15.67 -5.39
N ILE A 321 -24.48 15.75 -4.07
CA ILE A 321 -25.50 15.28 -3.12
C ILE A 321 -26.04 16.37 -2.19
N ASP A 322 -25.36 17.50 -2.08
CA ASP A 322 -25.74 18.60 -1.19
C ASP A 322 -27.03 19.32 -1.64
N GLY A 323 -27.34 19.29 -2.94
CA GLY A 323 -28.58 19.84 -3.49
C GLY A 323 -28.63 21.37 -3.60
N ARG A 324 -27.59 22.10 -3.14
CA ARG A 324 -27.48 23.56 -3.29
C ARG A 324 -27.20 24.00 -4.73
N LEU A 325 -26.35 23.27 -5.45
CA LEU A 325 -25.96 23.61 -6.84
C LEU A 325 -26.90 23.00 -7.89
N ASP A 326 -27.45 21.82 -7.60
CA ASP A 326 -28.40 21.11 -8.47
C ASP A 326 -29.39 20.29 -7.61
N PRO A 327 -30.58 20.84 -7.29
CA PRO A 327 -31.57 20.20 -6.44
C PRO A 327 -32.09 18.88 -7.05
N ASN A 328 -31.78 17.76 -6.40
CA ASN A 328 -32.34 16.45 -6.73
C ASN A 328 -32.69 15.70 -5.43
N PRO A 329 -33.96 15.69 -4.99
CA PRO A 329 -34.33 15.04 -3.73
C PRO A 329 -34.09 13.53 -3.74
N ASP A 330 -34.13 12.88 -4.91
CA ASP A 330 -33.90 11.44 -5.03
C ASP A 330 -32.46 11.07 -4.67
N ILE A 331 -31.47 11.89 -5.02
CA ILE A 331 -30.06 11.56 -4.73
C ILE A 331 -29.75 11.61 -3.23
N GLN A 332 -30.34 12.57 -2.51
CA GLN A 332 -30.19 12.64 -1.05
C GLN A 332 -30.90 11.49 -0.35
N LYS A 333 -32.04 11.03 -0.89
CA LYS A 333 -32.71 9.83 -0.39
C LYS A 333 -31.83 8.60 -0.57
N ILE A 334 -31.27 8.39 -1.77
CA ILE A 334 -30.36 7.28 -2.07
C ILE A 334 -29.12 7.33 -1.17
N ALA A 335 -28.52 8.50 -0.98
CA ALA A 335 -27.37 8.67 -0.08
C ALA A 335 -27.69 8.25 1.36
N ARG A 336 -28.85 8.67 1.89
CA ARG A 336 -29.31 8.23 3.23
C ARG A 336 -29.48 6.71 3.29
N GLU A 337 -30.12 6.10 2.29
CA GLU A 337 -30.29 4.65 2.24
C GLU A 337 -28.96 3.90 2.18
N ILE A 338 -27.98 4.40 1.43
CA ILE A 338 -26.62 3.85 1.40
C ILE A 338 -25.96 3.95 2.78
N PHE A 339 -25.97 5.13 3.41
CA PHE A 339 -25.31 5.33 4.70
C PHE A 339 -26.02 4.67 5.88
N LEU A 340 -27.31 4.31 5.75
CA LEU A 340 -28.03 3.49 6.73
C LEU A 340 -27.49 2.05 6.80
N LEU A 341 -26.84 1.55 5.74
CA LEU A 341 -26.29 0.19 5.75
C LEU A 341 -25.14 0.07 6.77
N PRO A 342 -25.15 -0.93 7.67
CA PRO A 342 -24.14 -1.06 8.72
C PRO A 342 -22.73 -1.31 8.19
N HIS A 343 -22.59 -2.05 7.09
CA HIS A 343 -21.30 -2.35 6.45
C HIS A 343 -20.75 -1.23 5.57
N VAL A 344 -21.47 -0.11 5.46
CA VAL A 344 -21.01 1.07 4.71
C VAL A 344 -20.31 2.07 5.60
N GLU A 345 -19.04 2.34 5.28
CA GLU A 345 -18.23 3.41 5.86
C GLU A 345 -18.41 4.70 5.04
N ALA A 346 -18.59 5.84 5.72
CA ALA A 346 -18.67 7.13 5.06
C ALA A 346 -17.28 7.67 4.71
N GLY A 347 -17.06 8.01 3.44
CA GLY A 347 -15.87 8.70 2.95
C GLY A 347 -16.21 10.06 2.34
N ASN A 348 -15.19 10.83 2.00
CA ASN A 348 -15.28 12.15 1.37
C ASN A 348 -14.51 12.14 0.03
N HIS A 349 -15.15 12.57 -1.07
CA HIS A 349 -14.52 12.71 -2.39
C HIS A 349 -14.44 14.18 -2.82
N THR A 350 -14.17 15.04 -1.85
CA THR A 350 -14.15 16.50 -1.86
C THR A 350 -15.49 17.16 -2.17
N TYR A 351 -15.59 18.47 -1.96
CA TYR A 351 -16.79 19.23 -2.29
C TYR A 351 -16.83 19.59 -3.77
N THR A 352 -15.76 20.19 -4.27
CA THR A 352 -15.72 20.74 -5.62
C THR A 352 -15.13 19.79 -6.67
N HIS A 353 -14.62 18.64 -6.25
CA HIS A 353 -13.96 17.65 -7.10
C HIS A 353 -12.77 18.25 -7.89
N PRO A 354 -11.66 18.61 -7.21
CA PRO A 354 -10.41 18.97 -7.87
C PRO A 354 -9.95 17.91 -8.87
N LEU A 355 -9.62 18.36 -10.08
CA LEU A 355 -9.11 17.51 -11.16
C LEU A 355 -7.57 17.52 -11.22
N PHE A 356 -6.97 18.67 -10.90
CA PHE A 356 -5.52 18.87 -10.90
C PHE A 356 -5.09 19.51 -9.57
N TRP A 357 -4.61 18.72 -8.61
CA TRP A 357 -4.38 19.18 -7.24
C TRP A 357 -3.25 20.21 -7.12
N GLN A 358 -2.18 20.07 -7.92
CA GLN A 358 -1.05 21.01 -7.88
C GLN A 358 -1.42 22.43 -8.32
N PHE A 359 -2.51 22.60 -9.08
CA PHE A 359 -3.06 23.92 -9.38
C PHE A 359 -3.39 24.73 -8.11
N PHE A 360 -3.81 24.03 -7.05
CA PHE A 360 -4.35 24.62 -5.83
C PHE A 360 -3.35 24.75 -4.68
N GLU A 361 -2.13 24.23 -4.80
CA GLU A 361 -1.11 24.27 -3.72
C GLU A 361 -0.76 25.69 -3.29
N ALA A 362 -0.68 26.61 -4.26
CA ALA A 362 -0.52 28.05 -4.05
C ALA A 362 -1.62 28.82 -4.78
N TYR A 363 -2.88 28.47 -4.49
CA TYR A 363 -4.04 29.03 -5.16
C TYR A 363 -4.15 30.55 -5.01
N GLN A 364 -4.49 31.21 -6.12
CA GLN A 364 -4.90 32.61 -6.20
C GLN A 364 -6.07 32.70 -7.19
N ALA A 365 -7.07 33.53 -6.90
CA ALA A 365 -8.32 33.56 -7.67
C ALA A 365 -8.12 33.92 -9.16
N ASP A 366 -7.09 34.71 -9.47
CA ASP A 366 -6.69 35.10 -10.82
C ASP A 366 -6.18 33.90 -11.65
N LYS A 367 -5.55 32.89 -11.02
CA LYS A 367 -5.15 31.65 -11.70
C LYS A 367 -6.35 30.88 -12.24
N GLU A 368 -7.49 30.93 -11.54
CA GLU A 368 -8.73 30.27 -11.96
C GLU A 368 -9.58 31.12 -12.89
N ALA A 369 -9.33 32.44 -12.96
CA ALA A 369 -10.09 33.38 -13.78
C ALA A 369 -10.26 32.95 -15.26
N PRO A 370 -9.23 32.39 -15.95
CA PRO A 370 -9.36 31.92 -17.33
C PRO A 370 -10.36 30.77 -17.54
N TYR A 371 -10.73 30.04 -16.47
CA TYR A 371 -11.60 28.87 -16.52
C TYR A 371 -13.04 29.17 -16.08
N LEU A 372 -13.32 30.39 -15.59
CA LEU A 372 -14.62 30.71 -14.96
C LEU A 372 -15.83 30.48 -15.87
N TRP A 373 -15.67 30.72 -17.17
CA TRP A 373 -16.71 30.55 -18.17
C TRP A 373 -17.00 29.09 -18.53
N LEU A 374 -16.12 28.15 -18.14
CA LEU A 374 -16.27 26.71 -18.38
C LEU A 374 -17.03 26.00 -17.28
N TYR A 375 -17.17 26.60 -16.09
CA TYR A 375 -17.91 25.99 -15.00
C TYR A 375 -19.42 25.94 -15.29
N PRO A 376 -20.11 24.88 -14.84
CA PRO A 376 -21.56 24.85 -14.84
C PRO A 376 -22.11 26.09 -14.14
N GLN A 377 -22.91 26.89 -14.84
CA GLN A 377 -23.55 28.07 -14.26
C GLN A 377 -24.71 27.61 -13.35
N PRO A 378 -24.87 28.17 -12.14
CA PRO A 378 -26.01 27.86 -11.28
C PRO A 378 -27.32 28.10 -12.02
N LEU A 379 -28.27 27.18 -11.87
CA LEU A 379 -29.64 27.35 -12.36
C LEU A 379 -30.42 28.33 -11.46
N GLU A 380 -29.96 29.58 -11.35
CA GLU A 380 -30.75 30.66 -10.74
C GLU A 380 -30.60 31.95 -11.56
N GLY A 381 -31.70 32.41 -12.16
CA GLY A 381 -31.76 33.73 -12.82
C GLY A 381 -32.39 33.78 -14.21
N ASP A 382 -33.41 32.96 -14.49
CA ASP A 382 -34.25 32.97 -15.71
C ASP A 382 -35.19 34.20 -15.81
N TYR A 383 -34.75 35.40 -15.39
CA TYR A 383 -35.56 36.63 -15.50
C TYR A 383 -35.01 37.61 -16.54
N LEU A 384 -33.70 37.87 -16.54
CA LEU A 384 -33.07 38.80 -17.49
C LEU A 384 -32.77 38.15 -18.85
N LYS A 385 -32.47 36.83 -18.89
CA LYS A 385 -32.28 36.10 -20.16
C LYS A 385 -33.59 35.87 -20.93
N ARG A 386 -34.74 35.79 -20.25
CA ARG A 386 -36.07 35.76 -20.89
C ARG A 386 -36.48 37.08 -21.53
N LEU A 387 -36.04 38.20 -20.96
CA LEU A 387 -36.24 39.53 -21.53
C LEU A 387 -35.35 39.76 -22.76
N ALA A 388 -34.16 39.17 -22.80
CA ALA A 388 -33.32 39.16 -24.00
C ALA A 388 -33.87 38.23 -25.10
N SER A 389 -34.55 37.13 -24.74
CA SER A 389 -35.20 36.24 -25.72
C SER A 389 -36.54 36.74 -26.25
N LEU A 390 -37.00 37.94 -25.85
CA LEU A 390 -38.16 38.61 -26.44
C LEU A 390 -37.82 39.35 -27.75
N PHE A 391 -36.53 39.43 -28.11
CA PHE A 391 -36.06 40.18 -29.29
C PHE A 391 -35.20 39.38 -30.27
N ASP A 392 -35.16 38.05 -30.19
CA ASP A 392 -34.61 37.27 -31.30
C ASP A 392 -35.32 35.93 -31.51
N LEU A 393 -35.71 35.70 -32.76
CA LEU A 393 -36.60 34.65 -33.23
C LEU A 393 -35.79 33.45 -33.74
N ASP A 394 -36.31 32.26 -33.43
CA ASP A 394 -36.04 30.97 -34.08
C ASP A 394 -34.62 30.38 -34.05
N ALA A 395 -34.40 29.38 -33.18
CA ALA A 395 -34.53 27.97 -33.60
C ALA A 395 -34.02 26.95 -32.54
N ARG A 396 -34.92 26.01 -32.21
CA ARG A 396 -34.70 24.63 -31.72
C ARG A 396 -34.09 24.40 -30.32
N LYS A 397 -34.98 23.93 -29.44
CA LYS A 397 -34.71 23.34 -28.12
C LYS A 397 -34.03 21.98 -28.24
N GLU A 398 -32.80 21.88 -27.76
CA GLU A 398 -32.27 20.66 -27.13
C GLU A 398 -32.01 20.96 -25.66
N LYS A 399 -32.71 20.24 -24.76
CA LYS A 399 -32.38 20.23 -23.33
C LYS A 399 -31.10 19.41 -23.17
N VAL A 400 -29.97 20.07 -22.96
CA VAL A 400 -28.72 19.44 -22.57
C VAL A 400 -28.83 19.05 -21.10
N GLN A 401 -29.17 17.78 -20.86
CA GLN A 401 -29.00 17.13 -19.58
C GLN A 401 -27.56 16.59 -19.57
N MET A 402 -26.73 17.04 -18.62
CA MET A 402 -25.31 16.70 -18.55
C MET A 402 -25.13 15.20 -18.30
N ASP A 403 -24.93 14.46 -19.39
CA ASP A 403 -24.47 13.09 -19.45
C ASP A 403 -22.93 13.11 -19.47
N THR A 404 -22.26 12.40 -18.57
CA THR A 404 -20.79 12.22 -18.58
C THR A 404 -20.31 11.48 -19.84
N GLY A 405 -21.22 10.97 -20.69
CA GLY A 405 -20.98 10.55 -22.07
C GLY A 405 -20.73 11.70 -23.06
N VAL A 406 -21.18 12.94 -22.80
CA VAL A 406 -20.92 14.12 -23.63
C VAL A 406 -19.43 14.50 -23.57
N TRP A 407 -18.78 14.29 -22.42
CA TRP A 407 -17.33 14.48 -22.24
C TRP A 407 -16.49 13.70 -23.26
N LYS A 408 -16.90 12.47 -23.63
CA LYS A 408 -16.19 11.62 -24.60
C LYS A 408 -16.40 12.05 -26.06
N ARG A 409 -17.60 12.56 -26.36
CA ARG A 409 -17.93 13.08 -27.69
C ARG A 409 -17.22 14.42 -27.93
N GLU A 410 -17.05 15.21 -26.88
CA GLU A 410 -16.28 16.45 -26.92
C GLU A 410 -14.76 16.26 -26.83
N LEU A 411 -14.24 15.19 -26.21
CA LEU A 411 -12.83 14.79 -26.26
C LEU A 411 -12.39 14.50 -27.72
N ASN A 412 -13.21 13.72 -28.45
CA ASN A 412 -12.98 13.42 -29.87
C ASN A 412 -13.16 14.63 -30.81
N ASN A 413 -14.02 15.59 -30.45
CA ASN A 413 -14.15 16.84 -31.20
C ASN A 413 -13.04 17.87 -30.85
N ALA A 414 -12.49 17.83 -29.63
CA ALA A 414 -11.40 18.70 -29.19
C ALA A 414 -10.06 18.36 -29.85
N ILE A 415 -9.81 17.08 -30.19
CA ILE A 415 -8.67 16.66 -31.02
C ILE A 415 -8.71 17.33 -32.42
N LYS A 416 -9.90 17.74 -32.89
CA LYS A 416 -10.08 18.34 -34.22
C LYS A 416 -10.06 19.87 -34.24
N SER A 417 -10.17 20.57 -33.11
CA SER A 417 -10.24 22.04 -33.07
C SER A 417 -8.88 22.69 -32.80
N LYS A 418 -8.36 23.45 -33.79
CA LYS A 418 -7.06 24.16 -33.75
C LYS A 418 -7.07 25.51 -32.98
N GLU A 419 -7.70 25.58 -31.82
CA GLU A 419 -7.61 26.80 -30.98
C GLU A 419 -6.66 26.60 -29.80
N LYS A 420 -5.72 27.53 -29.64
CA LYS A 420 -4.76 27.57 -28.52
C LYS A 420 -5.51 27.89 -27.22
N LYS A 421 -5.79 26.87 -26.42
CA LYS A 421 -6.39 26.99 -25.08
C LYS A 421 -5.31 27.25 -24.01
N PRO A 422 -5.66 27.92 -22.89
CA PRO A 422 -4.77 28.04 -21.74
C PRO A 422 -4.56 26.65 -21.11
N ASN A 423 -3.36 26.09 -21.31
CA ASN A 423 -3.05 24.71 -20.91
C ASN A 423 -3.01 24.56 -19.38
N ILE A 424 -3.98 23.84 -18.82
CA ILE A 424 -3.70 22.99 -17.66
C ILE A 424 -2.87 21.84 -18.21
N VAL A 425 -1.74 21.51 -17.57
CA VAL A 425 -1.02 20.28 -17.89
C VAL A 425 -1.94 19.12 -17.48
N MET A 426 -2.23 18.21 -18.42
CA MET A 426 -3.30 17.18 -18.41
C MET A 426 -4.58 17.61 -19.14
N ASP A 427 -5.24 16.67 -19.81
CA ASP A 427 -6.42 16.82 -20.69
C ASP A 427 -7.70 17.45 -20.06
N TYR A 428 -7.58 18.09 -18.90
CA TYR A 428 -8.68 18.74 -18.20
C TYR A 428 -8.99 20.13 -18.75
N ARG A 429 -10.29 20.41 -18.92
CA ARG A 429 -10.77 21.73 -19.34
C ARG A 429 -10.85 22.75 -18.20
N THR A 430 -11.05 22.28 -16.97
CA THR A 430 -11.13 23.10 -15.75
C THR A 430 -10.29 22.45 -14.64
N PRO A 431 -9.77 23.21 -13.67
CA PRO A 431 -8.94 22.66 -12.59
C PRO A 431 -9.74 21.84 -11.55
N ARG A 432 -11.07 22.03 -11.48
CA ARG A 432 -12.04 21.27 -10.68
C ARG A 432 -13.36 21.13 -11.43
N VAL A 433 -14.30 20.31 -10.95
CA VAL A 433 -15.61 20.12 -11.62
C VAL A 433 -16.61 21.21 -11.24
N TYR A 434 -16.74 21.49 -9.95
CA TYR A 434 -17.69 22.49 -9.44
C TYR A 434 -16.98 23.74 -8.97
N ARG A 435 -17.63 24.90 -9.11
CA ARG A 435 -17.15 26.14 -8.51
C ARG A 435 -18.22 26.69 -7.57
N SER A 436 -17.85 26.82 -6.29
CA SER A 436 -18.69 27.41 -5.25
C SER A 436 -17.87 28.42 -4.44
N GLY A 437 -17.41 29.46 -5.13
CA GLY A 437 -16.46 30.45 -4.61
C GLY A 437 -15.00 30.04 -4.82
N ASP A 438 -14.10 30.75 -4.16
CA ASP A 438 -12.65 30.51 -4.20
C ASP A 438 -12.30 29.18 -3.54
N PHE A 439 -11.25 28.52 -4.02
CA PHE A 439 -10.83 27.22 -3.47
C PHE A 439 -10.34 27.35 -2.03
N ARG A 440 -10.88 26.51 -1.13
CA ARG A 440 -10.53 26.46 0.30
C ARG A 440 -10.53 25.03 0.80
N LEU A 441 -9.46 24.59 1.46
CA LEU A 441 -9.38 23.23 2.03
C LEU A 441 -10.46 22.95 3.08
N GLU A 442 -10.88 23.96 3.85
CA GLU A 442 -11.99 23.83 4.80
C GLU A 442 -13.31 23.47 4.10
N GLN A 443 -13.53 23.98 2.88
CA GLN A 443 -14.71 23.67 2.08
C GLN A 443 -14.66 22.21 1.60
N GLU A 444 -13.49 21.77 1.14
CA GLU A 444 -13.30 20.41 0.60
C GLU A 444 -13.37 19.32 1.67
N PHE A 445 -13.07 19.64 2.93
CA PHE A 445 -13.00 18.67 4.02
C PHE A 445 -14.03 18.93 5.12
N GLY A 446 -13.83 19.90 6.02
CA GLY A 446 -14.71 20.12 7.17
C GLY A 446 -16.16 20.39 6.79
N ALA A 447 -16.40 21.35 5.88
CA ALA A 447 -17.75 21.68 5.43
C ALA A 447 -18.38 20.53 4.60
N ALA A 448 -17.58 19.86 3.77
CA ALA A 448 -17.98 18.69 3.01
C ALA A 448 -18.42 17.52 3.93
N ASN A 449 -17.64 17.25 4.98
CA ASN A 449 -17.95 16.23 5.98
C ASN A 449 -19.27 16.55 6.68
N ALA A 450 -19.51 17.80 7.07
CA ALA A 450 -20.77 18.20 7.69
C ALA A 450 -21.99 17.96 6.78
N VAL A 451 -21.85 18.08 5.45
CA VAL A 451 -22.93 17.73 4.51
C VAL A 451 -23.17 16.23 4.51
N ILE A 452 -22.11 15.42 4.38
CA ILE A 452 -22.20 13.96 4.35
C ILE A 452 -22.81 13.44 5.66
N GLU A 453 -22.32 13.91 6.81
CA GLU A 453 -22.75 13.44 8.13
C GLU A 453 -24.24 13.74 8.42
N ARG A 454 -24.80 14.81 7.85
CA ARG A 454 -26.26 15.08 7.90
C ARG A 454 -27.11 14.03 7.15
N LEU A 455 -26.50 13.26 6.27
CA LEU A 455 -27.14 12.16 5.53
C LEU A 455 -26.84 10.79 6.13
N THR A 456 -26.02 10.73 7.18
CA THR A 456 -25.68 9.50 7.90
C THR A 456 -26.54 9.32 9.16
N PRO A 457 -26.69 8.09 9.70
CA PRO A 457 -27.25 7.87 11.02
C PRO A 457 -26.44 8.58 12.12
N PRO A 458 -27.06 8.94 13.26
CA PRO A 458 -26.33 9.48 14.41
C PRO A 458 -25.13 8.61 14.80
N GLY A 459 -23.97 9.23 14.99
CA GLY A 459 -22.73 8.55 15.38
C GLY A 459 -21.87 8.04 14.22
N LYS A 460 -22.39 7.95 12.99
CA LYS A 460 -21.57 7.61 11.82
C LYS A 460 -20.84 8.86 11.32
N ARG A 461 -19.50 8.83 11.34
CA ARG A 461 -18.63 9.95 10.95
C ARG A 461 -17.86 9.61 9.68
N VAL A 462 -17.46 10.63 8.92
CA VAL A 462 -16.55 10.43 7.78
C VAL A 462 -15.19 9.95 8.28
N GLN A 463 -14.63 8.88 7.68
CA GLN A 463 -13.39 8.24 8.15
C GLN A 463 -12.19 8.41 7.21
N VAL A 464 -12.45 8.71 5.94
CA VAL A 464 -11.41 8.69 4.90
C VAL A 464 -11.74 9.65 3.77
N VAL A 465 -10.73 10.37 3.28
CA VAL A 465 -10.80 11.07 2.00
C VAL A 465 -10.28 10.15 0.88
N GLN A 466 -11.08 10.03 -0.17
CA GLN A 466 -10.70 9.40 -1.44
C GLN A 466 -10.31 10.53 -2.38
N TRP A 467 -9.05 10.60 -2.80
CA TRP A 467 -8.56 11.73 -3.62
C TRP A 467 -9.21 11.74 -5.00
N SER A 468 -9.70 12.90 -5.41
CA SER A 468 -10.31 13.17 -6.72
C SER A 468 -9.27 13.51 -7.78
N GLY A 469 -9.67 13.43 -9.05
CA GLY A 469 -8.88 13.92 -10.18
C GLY A 469 -7.60 13.12 -10.43
N ASP A 470 -6.48 13.82 -10.58
CA ASP A 470 -5.15 13.22 -10.75
C ASP A 470 -4.65 12.45 -9.52
N THR A 471 -5.36 12.52 -8.38
CA THR A 471 -5.00 11.87 -7.11
C THR A 471 -3.62 12.27 -6.58
N LEU A 472 -3.15 13.49 -6.89
CA LEU A 472 -1.84 13.99 -6.46
C LEU A 472 -1.98 15.17 -5.48
N PRO A 473 -2.57 14.98 -4.29
CA PRO A 473 -2.69 16.03 -3.30
C PRO A 473 -1.31 16.59 -2.91
N PHE A 474 -1.28 17.88 -2.61
CA PHE A 474 -0.13 18.55 -1.99
C PHE A 474 -0.19 18.41 -0.46
N GLU A 475 0.93 18.68 0.20
CA GLU A 475 1.13 18.41 1.64
C GLU A 475 0.03 19.00 2.52
N ALA A 476 -0.28 20.29 2.34
CA ALA A 476 -1.28 20.98 3.14
C ALA A 476 -2.70 20.41 2.96
N ALA A 477 -3.02 19.82 1.80
CA ALA A 477 -4.30 19.14 1.60
C ALA A 477 -4.41 17.85 2.44
N ILE A 478 -3.35 17.04 2.47
CA ILE A 478 -3.31 15.82 3.30
C ILE A 478 -3.37 16.19 4.79
N ALA A 479 -2.61 17.21 5.19
CA ALA A 479 -2.62 17.71 6.58
C ALA A 479 -4.01 18.21 7.00
N ALA A 480 -4.70 18.95 6.14
CA ALA A 480 -6.06 19.42 6.41
C ALA A 480 -7.08 18.28 6.52
N ALA A 481 -6.99 17.26 5.65
CA ALA A 481 -7.83 16.07 5.76
C ALA A 481 -7.61 15.31 7.09
N ARG A 482 -6.35 15.19 7.53
CA ARG A 482 -5.99 14.57 8.82
C ARG A 482 -6.47 15.39 10.01
N ALA A 483 -6.45 16.72 9.93
CA ALA A 483 -6.98 17.59 10.98
C ALA A 483 -8.49 17.37 11.23
N GLU A 484 -9.22 16.93 10.20
CA GLU A 484 -10.63 16.51 10.28
C GLU A 484 -10.80 15.05 10.74
N GLY A 485 -9.72 14.38 11.17
CA GLY A 485 -9.73 12.99 11.64
C GLY A 485 -9.80 11.93 10.53
N MET A 486 -9.65 12.32 9.27
CA MET A 486 -9.72 11.40 8.15
C MET A 486 -8.35 10.76 7.86
N THR A 487 -8.38 9.47 7.55
CA THR A 487 -7.32 8.82 6.77
C THR A 487 -7.41 9.26 5.31
N ASN A 488 -6.44 8.90 4.47
CA ASN A 488 -6.49 9.25 3.04
C ASN A 488 -6.08 8.08 2.16
N ILE A 489 -6.69 7.98 0.97
CA ILE A 489 -6.39 6.96 -0.03
C ILE A 489 -6.67 7.47 -1.46
N ASN A 490 -6.07 6.78 -2.44
CA ASN A 490 -6.16 6.89 -3.90
C ASN A 490 -4.87 7.43 -4.54
N GLY A 491 -4.74 7.22 -5.84
CA GLY A 491 -3.45 7.05 -6.49
C GLY A 491 -2.99 5.60 -6.35
N GLY A 492 -2.01 5.21 -7.16
CA GLY A 492 -1.63 3.81 -7.30
C GLY A 492 -2.58 3.08 -8.24
N ASP A 493 -2.03 2.60 -9.35
CA ASP A 493 -2.79 1.97 -10.43
C ASP A 493 -2.26 0.57 -10.72
N SER A 494 -2.33 -0.29 -9.69
CA SER A 494 -1.79 -1.64 -9.84
C SER A 494 -2.64 -2.45 -10.81
N ARG A 495 -2.01 -2.89 -11.91
CA ARG A 495 -2.51 -3.92 -12.82
C ARG A 495 -1.43 -4.96 -13.03
N PHE A 496 -1.79 -6.24 -12.91
CA PHE A 496 -0.88 -7.33 -13.23
C PHE A 496 -1.66 -8.43 -13.93
N ASP A 497 -1.98 -8.19 -15.19
CA ASP A 497 -2.82 -9.03 -16.02
C ASP A 497 -2.18 -9.28 -17.40
N LYS A 498 -2.96 -9.69 -18.40
CA LYS A 498 -2.41 -9.99 -19.74
C LYS A 498 -1.90 -8.75 -20.47
N GLN A 499 -2.51 -7.58 -20.22
CA GLN A 499 -2.12 -6.31 -20.84
C GLN A 499 -0.89 -5.72 -20.14
N TYR A 500 -0.80 -5.93 -18.83
CA TYR A 500 0.31 -5.49 -17.99
C TYR A 500 1.00 -6.70 -17.31
N PRO A 501 1.73 -7.55 -18.06
CA PRO A 501 2.21 -8.84 -17.56
C PRO A 501 3.56 -8.72 -16.83
N SER A 502 3.65 -7.81 -15.86
CA SER A 502 4.84 -7.63 -15.04
C SER A 502 4.54 -7.02 -13.67
N ILE A 503 5.34 -7.39 -12.68
CA ILE A 503 5.41 -6.73 -11.36
C ILE A 503 5.79 -5.25 -11.48
N ALA A 504 6.41 -4.83 -12.58
CA ALA A 504 6.68 -3.42 -12.90
C ALA A 504 5.43 -2.52 -12.92
N TRP A 505 4.23 -3.12 -13.01
CA TRP A 505 2.94 -2.42 -13.01
C TRP A 505 2.20 -2.54 -11.66
N VAL A 506 2.87 -3.02 -10.61
CA VAL A 506 2.33 -3.09 -9.25
C VAL A 506 2.88 -1.90 -8.45
N ALA A 507 2.02 -0.94 -8.13
CA ALA A 507 2.36 0.28 -7.41
C ALA A 507 2.82 -0.02 -5.97
N PRO A 508 3.61 0.87 -5.33
CA PRO A 508 4.02 0.71 -3.93
C PRO A 508 2.86 0.93 -2.94
N LEU A 509 3.15 0.96 -1.63
CA LEU A 509 2.14 1.17 -0.59
C LEU A 509 1.56 2.60 -0.59
N GLY A 510 2.29 3.57 -1.11
CA GLY A 510 1.95 4.98 -1.02
C GLY A 510 3.14 5.85 -1.36
N ARG A 511 3.07 7.14 -1.04
CA ARG A 511 4.16 8.09 -1.27
C ARG A 511 4.26 9.12 -0.15
N GLN A 512 5.46 9.65 0.07
CA GLN A 512 5.73 10.73 1.03
C GLN A 512 5.50 12.12 0.38
N VAL A 513 4.66 12.96 0.96
CA VAL A 513 4.36 14.31 0.47
C VAL A 513 4.68 15.32 1.55
N GLY A 514 5.87 15.92 1.48
CA GLY A 514 6.43 16.69 2.59
C GLY A 514 6.56 15.81 3.83
N ASP A 515 5.95 16.20 4.94
CA ASP A 515 5.88 15.42 6.19
C ASP A 515 4.64 14.49 6.26
N GLN A 516 3.80 14.49 5.23
CA GLN A 516 2.57 13.69 5.18
C GLN A 516 2.75 12.40 4.38
N TRP A 517 1.96 11.38 4.71
CA TRP A 517 1.91 10.13 3.96
C TRP A 517 0.60 10.04 3.16
N GLN A 518 0.70 9.73 1.87
CA GLN A 518 -0.43 9.38 1.03
C GLN A 518 -0.46 7.86 0.82
N THR A 519 -1.54 7.20 1.22
CA THR A 519 -1.73 5.77 0.97
C THR A 519 -2.29 5.55 -0.43
N TYR A 520 -1.74 4.58 -1.16
CA TYR A 520 -2.26 4.19 -2.47
C TYR A 520 -3.36 3.13 -2.37
N ALA A 521 -4.27 3.16 -3.34
CA ALA A 521 -5.16 2.05 -3.60
C ALA A 521 -4.31 0.83 -4.00
N SER A 522 -4.73 -0.36 -3.55
CA SER A 522 -3.95 -1.57 -3.77
C SER A 522 -4.10 -2.12 -5.18
N ASN A 523 -5.21 -1.83 -5.85
CA ASN A 523 -5.49 -2.17 -7.24
C ASN A 523 -6.17 -0.99 -7.93
N SER A 524 -6.00 -0.87 -9.25
CA SER A 524 -6.75 0.13 -10.02
C SER A 524 -8.26 -0.07 -9.95
N ASN A 525 -8.99 1.03 -10.09
CA ASN A 525 -10.43 1.02 -10.31
C ASN A 525 -10.79 0.54 -11.73
N GLU A 526 -12.09 0.43 -12.01
CA GLU A 526 -12.63 -0.06 -13.27
C GLU A 526 -12.33 0.85 -14.48
N ASN A 527 -12.00 2.13 -14.27
CA ASN A 527 -11.77 3.08 -15.36
C ASN A 527 -10.56 2.65 -16.23
N THR A 528 -9.53 2.09 -15.58
CA THR A 528 -8.28 1.65 -16.22
C THR A 528 -8.48 0.40 -17.08
N TYR A 529 -9.57 -0.35 -16.85
CA TYR A 529 -9.96 -1.53 -17.61
C TYR A 529 -10.95 -1.22 -18.73
N THR A 530 -11.47 0.01 -18.77
CA THR A 530 -12.59 0.42 -19.63
C THR A 530 -12.25 1.63 -20.51
N GLU A 531 -10.96 1.89 -20.74
CA GLU A 531 -10.48 3.02 -21.54
C GLU A 531 -11.05 4.35 -21.04
N LEU A 532 -10.93 4.63 -19.74
CA LEU A 532 -11.56 5.78 -19.06
C LEU A 532 -13.08 5.80 -19.28
N TRP A 533 -13.70 4.64 -19.07
CA TRP A 533 -15.14 4.39 -19.25
C TRP A 533 -15.63 4.56 -20.71
N THR A 534 -14.76 4.68 -21.72
CA THR A 534 -15.17 4.88 -23.13
C THR A 534 -15.59 3.59 -23.84
N ALA A 535 -15.01 2.45 -23.44
CA ALA A 535 -15.18 1.18 -24.11
C ALA A 535 -15.01 0.01 -23.12
N ASN A 536 -15.11 -1.23 -23.62
CA ASN A 536 -14.75 -2.43 -22.87
C ASN A 536 -15.38 -2.54 -21.47
N PHE A 537 -16.64 -2.14 -21.29
CA PHE A 537 -17.33 -2.08 -19.99
C PHE A 537 -17.34 -3.39 -19.17
N PHE A 538 -16.99 -4.54 -19.77
CA PHE A 538 -16.80 -5.82 -19.09
C PHE A 538 -15.38 -6.04 -18.55
N GLY A 539 -14.42 -5.18 -18.90
CA GLY A 539 -12.98 -5.33 -18.71
C GLY A 539 -12.57 -5.46 -17.26
N PHE A 540 -13.36 -4.92 -16.32
CA PHE A 540 -13.08 -5.01 -14.89
C PHE A 540 -13.06 -6.43 -14.33
N LYS A 541 -13.58 -7.43 -15.08
CA LYS A 541 -13.37 -8.86 -14.76
C LYS A 541 -11.90 -9.27 -14.73
N GLN A 542 -11.02 -8.54 -15.43
CA GLN A 542 -9.58 -8.83 -15.43
C GLN A 542 -8.90 -8.54 -14.09
N LEU A 543 -9.56 -7.83 -13.16
CA LEU A 543 -9.08 -7.65 -11.79
C LEU A 543 -8.71 -8.99 -11.14
N ILE A 544 -9.50 -10.05 -11.38
CA ILE A 544 -9.22 -11.40 -10.85
C ILE A 544 -7.82 -11.89 -11.23
N ARG A 545 -7.33 -11.55 -12.43
CA ARG A 545 -5.98 -11.93 -12.86
C ARG A 545 -4.93 -11.19 -12.04
N THR A 546 -5.11 -9.88 -11.84
CA THR A 546 -4.27 -9.07 -10.95
C THR A 546 -4.27 -9.64 -9.52
N ILE A 547 -5.43 -9.97 -8.96
CA ILE A 547 -5.54 -10.59 -7.62
C ILE A 547 -4.78 -11.91 -7.55
N ARG A 548 -4.83 -12.76 -8.57
CA ARG A 548 -4.07 -14.03 -8.61
C ARG A 548 -2.57 -13.80 -8.72
N ASN A 549 -2.14 -12.96 -9.65
CA ASN A 549 -0.72 -12.69 -9.91
C ASN A 549 -0.04 -11.96 -8.75
N THR A 550 -0.79 -11.14 -7.99
CA THR A 550 -0.31 -10.49 -6.74
C THR A 550 -0.53 -11.32 -5.50
N GLY A 551 -1.12 -12.52 -5.62
CA GLY A 551 -1.38 -13.44 -4.52
C GLY A 551 -0.50 -14.68 -4.53
N HIS A 552 0.22 -14.95 -5.62
CA HIS A 552 1.08 -16.12 -5.79
C HIS A 552 2.09 -15.88 -6.94
N PRO A 553 3.37 -16.30 -6.82
CA PRO A 553 3.97 -17.03 -5.69
C PRO A 553 4.41 -16.14 -4.53
N LEU A 554 4.16 -14.83 -4.62
CA LEU A 554 4.35 -13.87 -3.54
C LEU A 554 3.03 -13.13 -3.31
N LEU A 555 2.66 -12.97 -2.04
CA LEU A 555 1.54 -12.10 -1.68
C LEU A 555 2.04 -10.66 -1.60
N LEU A 556 1.68 -9.85 -2.60
CA LEU A 556 2.16 -8.48 -2.79
C LEU A 556 1.11 -7.42 -2.44
N LYS A 557 -0.18 -7.75 -2.58
CA LYS A 557 -1.28 -6.81 -2.39
C LYS A 557 -2.47 -7.46 -1.68
N PRO A 558 -3.28 -6.72 -0.91
CA PRO A 558 -4.59 -7.19 -0.48
C PRO A 558 -5.56 -7.32 -1.67
N PHE A 559 -6.76 -7.86 -1.43
CA PHE A 559 -7.85 -7.78 -2.39
C PHE A 559 -8.56 -6.44 -2.22
N ASN A 560 -8.20 -5.47 -3.06
CA ASN A 560 -8.94 -4.22 -3.17
C ASN A 560 -9.92 -4.25 -4.35
N LEU A 561 -11.20 -4.04 -4.07
CA LEU A 561 -12.24 -3.79 -5.06
C LEU A 561 -12.56 -2.29 -5.08
N TYR A 562 -11.97 -1.58 -6.04
CA TYR A 562 -12.10 -0.13 -6.20
C TYR A 562 -12.95 0.15 -7.44
N TYR A 563 -14.03 0.91 -7.32
CA TYR A 563 -14.90 1.25 -8.44
C TYR A 563 -15.65 2.58 -8.23
N HIS A 564 -16.48 3.01 -9.17
CA HIS A 564 -17.31 4.22 -9.11
C HIS A 564 -18.80 3.89 -9.22
N MET A 565 -19.68 4.83 -8.91
CA MET A 565 -21.14 4.62 -9.02
C MET A 565 -21.60 4.34 -10.45
N TYR A 566 -20.90 4.86 -11.46
CA TYR A 566 -21.23 4.58 -12.87
C TYR A 566 -21.07 3.08 -13.22
N SER A 567 -20.45 2.25 -12.40
CA SER A 567 -20.48 0.79 -12.58
C SER A 567 -21.92 0.23 -12.64
N GLY A 568 -22.90 0.90 -12.04
CA GLY A 568 -24.34 0.60 -12.15
C GLY A 568 -25.03 1.13 -13.42
N GLU A 569 -24.32 1.85 -14.29
CA GLU A 569 -24.88 2.45 -15.50
C GLU A 569 -25.13 1.39 -16.59
N ARG A 570 -24.24 0.39 -16.72
CA ARG A 570 -24.30 -0.58 -17.83
C ARG A 570 -24.35 -2.01 -17.31
N VAL A 571 -25.07 -2.88 -18.03
CA VAL A 571 -25.24 -4.29 -17.61
C VAL A 571 -23.91 -5.06 -17.61
N SER A 572 -23.01 -4.76 -18.56
CA SER A 572 -21.70 -5.40 -18.66
C SER A 572 -20.78 -5.04 -17.50
N SER A 573 -20.78 -3.79 -17.03
CA SER A 573 -20.00 -3.35 -15.88
C SER A 573 -20.57 -3.86 -14.57
N LEU A 574 -21.90 -3.81 -14.41
CA LEU A 574 -22.57 -4.38 -13.22
C LEU A 574 -22.26 -5.88 -13.08
N ASN A 575 -22.30 -6.62 -14.18
CA ASN A 575 -21.95 -8.04 -14.20
C ASN A 575 -20.45 -8.29 -13.96
N ALA A 576 -19.56 -7.38 -14.35
CA ALA A 576 -18.14 -7.47 -14.02
C ALA A 576 -17.91 -7.28 -12.51
N LEU A 577 -18.58 -6.30 -11.91
CA LEU A 577 -18.50 -6.04 -10.47
C LEU A 577 -19.04 -7.21 -9.63
N ARG A 578 -20.23 -7.74 -9.98
CA ARG A 578 -20.77 -8.95 -9.34
C ARG A 578 -19.83 -10.15 -9.47
N HIS A 579 -19.20 -10.33 -10.64
CA HIS A 579 -18.24 -11.42 -10.85
C HIS A 579 -17.03 -11.31 -9.91
N ASN A 580 -16.51 -10.11 -9.69
CA ASN A 580 -15.40 -9.87 -8.78
C ASN A 580 -15.80 -10.11 -7.31
N LEU A 581 -17.01 -9.71 -6.91
CA LEU A 581 -17.53 -9.95 -5.55
C LEU A 581 -17.77 -11.44 -5.26
N GLU A 582 -18.36 -12.17 -6.20
CA GLU A 582 -18.55 -13.61 -6.08
C GLU A 582 -17.20 -14.35 -6.03
N TYR A 583 -16.20 -13.91 -6.79
CA TYR A 583 -14.84 -14.42 -6.65
C TYR A 583 -14.25 -14.12 -5.27
N ALA A 584 -14.47 -12.91 -4.71
CA ALA A 584 -14.01 -12.57 -3.37
C ALA A 584 -14.68 -13.46 -2.29
N ARG A 585 -15.97 -13.77 -2.40
CA ARG A 585 -16.68 -14.66 -1.45
C ARG A 585 -16.12 -16.07 -1.41
N ALA A 586 -15.57 -16.55 -2.52
CA ALA A 586 -14.97 -17.88 -2.62
C ALA A 586 -13.58 -17.98 -1.96
N LEU A 587 -13.00 -16.87 -1.49
CA LEU A 587 -11.66 -16.83 -0.92
C LEU A 587 -11.69 -16.67 0.62
N PRO A 588 -10.70 -17.24 1.33
CA PRO A 588 -10.53 -17.02 2.77
C PRO A 588 -9.92 -15.63 3.00
N LEU A 589 -10.75 -14.60 2.98
CA LEU A 589 -10.36 -13.20 3.18
C LEU A 589 -10.73 -12.68 4.57
N THR A 590 -10.05 -11.62 5.01
CA THR A 590 -10.41 -10.78 6.17
C THR A 590 -10.87 -9.42 5.68
N PRO A 591 -12.19 -9.15 5.64
CA PRO A 591 -12.70 -7.87 5.20
C PRO A 591 -12.48 -6.77 6.26
N VAL A 592 -12.00 -5.61 5.82
CA VAL A 592 -11.85 -4.40 6.65
C VAL A 592 -12.34 -3.17 5.90
N ALA A 593 -12.76 -2.14 6.63
CA ALA A 593 -13.09 -0.85 6.04
C ALA A 593 -11.84 -0.19 5.42
N THR A 594 -12.02 0.69 4.44
CA THR A 594 -10.89 1.32 3.72
C THR A 594 -10.05 2.18 4.66
N SER A 595 -10.66 2.89 5.61
CA SER A 595 -9.90 3.66 6.62
C SER A 595 -9.01 2.76 7.48
N HIS A 596 -9.46 1.55 7.82
CA HIS A 596 -8.67 0.60 8.60
C HIS A 596 -7.47 0.09 7.78
N PHE A 597 -7.67 -0.22 6.49
CA PHE A 597 -6.55 -0.55 5.61
C PHE A 597 -5.52 0.59 5.53
N ALA A 598 -5.97 1.85 5.37
CA ALA A 598 -5.05 2.99 5.35
C ALA A 598 -4.21 3.10 6.64
N ARG A 599 -4.81 2.88 7.81
CA ARG A 599 -4.07 2.83 9.10
C ARG A 599 -3.08 1.66 9.19
N ILE A 600 -3.39 0.50 8.58
CA ILE A 600 -2.47 -0.63 8.49
C ILE A 600 -1.25 -0.25 7.64
N VAL A 601 -1.46 0.43 6.52
CA VAL A 601 -0.36 0.90 5.65
C VAL A 601 0.52 1.90 6.38
N GLU A 602 -0.06 2.94 6.98
CA GLU A 602 0.70 3.93 7.76
C GLU A 602 1.53 3.25 8.86
N GLY A 603 0.93 2.31 9.59
CA GLY A 603 1.61 1.50 10.61
C GLY A 603 2.75 0.62 10.06
N THR A 604 2.62 0.12 8.83
CA THR A 604 3.65 -0.67 8.15
C THR A 604 4.88 0.17 7.79
N VAL A 605 4.63 1.42 7.37
CA VAL A 605 5.67 2.39 7.01
C VAL A 605 6.36 2.92 8.26
N SER A 606 5.61 3.27 9.30
CA SER A 606 6.16 3.84 10.53
C SER A 606 6.84 2.82 11.45
N ALA A 607 6.55 1.52 11.30
CA ALA A 607 7.06 0.52 12.23
C ALA A 607 8.59 0.57 12.39
N ARG A 608 9.08 0.42 13.62
CA ARG A 608 10.50 0.26 13.92
C ARG A 608 10.76 -1.15 14.42
N LEU A 609 11.90 -1.70 14.02
CA LEU A 609 12.32 -3.06 14.36
C LEU A 609 13.53 -2.97 15.27
N GLU A 610 13.53 -3.75 16.36
CA GLU A 610 14.71 -3.94 17.18
C GLU A 610 15.02 -5.43 17.32
N ARG A 611 16.29 -5.79 17.20
CA ARG A 611 16.80 -7.15 17.40
C ARG A 611 17.33 -7.31 18.82
N GLY A 612 16.87 -8.33 19.53
CA GLY A 612 17.34 -8.75 20.86
C GLY A 612 18.11 -10.07 20.84
N ASP A 613 18.89 -10.31 21.90
CA ASP A 613 19.71 -11.52 22.15
C ASP A 613 18.90 -12.54 23.00
N PRO A 614 18.82 -13.85 22.67
CA PRO A 614 19.54 -14.52 21.58
C PRO A 614 18.96 -14.37 20.18
N GLU A 615 17.65 -14.24 19.94
CA GLU A 615 17.07 -13.91 18.60
C GLU A 615 15.62 -13.40 18.72
N GLY A 616 15.41 -12.36 19.52
CA GLY A 616 14.09 -11.73 19.68
C GLY A 616 13.87 -10.55 18.75
N TRP A 617 12.63 -10.31 18.35
CA TRP A 617 12.26 -9.15 17.54
C TRP A 617 11.21 -8.30 18.26
N ARG A 618 11.57 -7.06 18.59
CA ARG A 618 10.63 -6.08 19.15
C ARG A 618 10.11 -5.19 18.01
N ILE A 619 8.79 -5.00 17.98
CA ILE A 619 8.10 -4.22 16.97
C ILE A 619 7.52 -2.98 17.62
N LEU A 620 7.97 -1.80 17.19
CA LEU A 620 7.56 -0.49 17.72
C LEU A 620 6.80 0.30 16.66
N GLU A 621 6.03 1.31 17.07
CA GLU A 621 5.39 2.30 16.17
C GLU A 621 4.58 1.70 15.02
N ARG A 622 3.99 0.53 15.24
CA ARG A 622 3.29 -0.24 14.20
C ARG A 622 1.86 0.23 13.90
N GLY A 623 1.33 1.21 14.61
CA GLY A 623 -0.05 1.67 14.42
C GLY A 623 -1.06 0.50 14.40
N ALA A 624 -1.91 0.46 13.36
CA ALA A 624 -2.88 -0.62 13.16
C ALA A 624 -2.31 -1.88 12.47
N MET A 625 -1.04 -1.89 12.06
CA MET A 625 -0.41 -3.10 11.49
C MET A 625 -0.26 -4.15 12.60
N GLN A 626 -0.77 -5.36 12.33
CA GLN A 626 -0.84 -6.47 13.29
C GLN A 626 -0.22 -7.77 12.76
N THR A 627 0.55 -7.70 11.67
CA THR A 627 1.16 -8.88 11.07
C THR A 627 2.64 -8.65 10.78
N ILE A 628 3.49 -9.51 11.34
CA ILE A 628 4.90 -9.61 10.96
C ILE A 628 5.12 -10.89 10.18
N ARG A 629 5.78 -10.77 9.04
CA ARG A 629 6.13 -11.89 8.18
C ARG A 629 7.62 -12.20 8.28
N PHE A 630 7.96 -13.48 8.42
CA PHE A 630 9.31 -14.00 8.27
C PHE A 630 9.37 -14.85 7.01
N ASP A 631 10.27 -14.52 6.10
CA ASP A 631 10.44 -15.28 4.86
C ASP A 631 11.44 -16.42 5.06
N ARG A 632 11.35 -17.46 4.23
CA ARG A 632 12.21 -18.66 4.33
C ARG A 632 12.10 -19.34 5.70
N ALA A 633 10.95 -19.19 6.36
CA ALA A 633 10.69 -19.60 7.73
C ALA A 633 9.91 -20.93 7.80
N LEU A 634 10.03 -21.80 6.78
CA LEU A 634 9.38 -23.12 6.74
C LEU A 634 9.76 -24.01 7.94
N PHE A 635 10.95 -23.83 8.49
CA PHE A 635 11.49 -24.57 9.62
C PHE A 635 11.58 -23.72 10.88
N GLN A 636 10.80 -22.65 10.97
CA GLN A 636 10.71 -21.80 12.15
C GLN A 636 9.25 -21.71 12.60
N ALA A 637 9.04 -21.55 13.89
CA ALA A 637 7.75 -21.28 14.51
C ALA A 637 7.90 -20.24 15.62
N VAL A 638 6.81 -19.61 16.01
CA VAL A 638 6.78 -18.75 17.20
C VAL A 638 6.90 -19.60 18.46
N ASP A 639 7.77 -19.20 19.37
CA ASP A 639 7.73 -19.62 20.76
C ASP A 639 6.71 -18.77 21.51
N LEU A 640 5.47 -19.25 21.57
CA LEU A 640 4.34 -18.53 22.17
C LEU A 640 4.49 -18.31 23.68
N ILE A 641 5.30 -19.12 24.37
CA ILE A 641 5.53 -18.98 25.81
C ILE A 641 6.51 -17.84 26.08
N ARG A 642 7.55 -17.71 25.24
CA ARG A 642 8.58 -16.67 25.38
C ARG A 642 8.25 -15.36 24.67
N SER A 643 7.29 -15.37 23.74
CA SER A 643 6.83 -14.18 23.02
C SER A 643 5.84 -13.37 23.84
N GLN A 644 5.71 -12.08 23.52
CA GLN A 644 4.79 -11.13 24.16
C GLN A 644 3.98 -10.40 23.09
N GLY A 645 2.66 -10.27 23.29
CA GLY A 645 1.79 -9.61 22.32
C GLY A 645 1.63 -10.37 20.99
N VAL A 646 1.80 -11.69 21.00
CA VAL A 646 1.55 -12.56 19.84
C VAL A 646 0.32 -13.42 20.10
N ILE A 647 -0.65 -13.39 19.19
CA ILE A 647 -1.93 -14.13 19.32
C ILE A 647 -1.99 -15.37 18.42
N GLY A 648 -1.10 -15.47 17.44
CA GLY A 648 -1.23 -16.51 16.43
C GLY A 648 -0.09 -16.58 15.42
N GLN A 649 -0.11 -17.64 14.63
CA GLN A 649 0.84 -17.86 13.54
C GLN A 649 0.27 -18.71 12.42
N LYS A 650 0.76 -18.50 11.20
CA LYS A 650 0.41 -19.29 10.02
C LYS A 650 1.56 -19.38 9.03
N HIS A 651 1.90 -20.59 8.61
CA HIS A 651 2.76 -20.80 7.45
C HIS A 651 1.97 -20.68 6.15
N TYR A 652 2.46 -19.87 5.22
CA TYR A 652 1.87 -19.70 3.90
C TYR A 652 2.94 -19.31 2.88
N GLN A 653 2.97 -20.02 1.73
CA GLN A 653 3.92 -19.80 0.62
C GLN A 653 5.40 -19.69 1.05
N GLY A 654 5.84 -20.49 2.01
CA GLY A 654 7.24 -20.50 2.48
C GLY A 654 7.57 -19.47 3.56
N SER A 655 6.61 -18.62 3.94
CA SER A 655 6.76 -17.61 4.98
C SER A 655 5.94 -17.95 6.22
N LEU A 656 6.38 -17.47 7.38
CA LEU A 656 5.68 -17.51 8.65
C LEU A 656 5.04 -16.13 8.89
N TYR A 657 3.72 -16.09 8.92
CA TYR A 657 2.94 -14.90 9.27
C TYR A 657 2.58 -14.97 10.76
N VAL A 658 3.01 -13.97 11.53
CA VAL A 658 2.78 -13.86 12.97
C VAL A 658 1.72 -12.80 13.21
N SER A 659 0.60 -13.19 13.83
CA SER A 659 -0.49 -12.27 14.19
C SER A 659 -0.22 -11.69 15.57
N LEU A 660 -0.29 -10.36 15.67
CA LEU A 660 0.02 -9.58 16.87
C LEU A 660 -1.25 -9.13 17.58
N GLU A 661 -1.15 -8.97 18.89
CA GLU A 661 -2.21 -8.37 19.71
C GLU A 661 -2.36 -6.89 19.37
N ALA A 662 -3.60 -6.45 19.09
CA ALA A 662 -3.90 -5.13 18.58
C ALA A 662 -3.44 -4.03 19.54
N ASP A 663 -3.70 -4.21 20.83
CA ASP A 663 -3.48 -3.20 21.86
C ASP A 663 -2.10 -3.30 22.54
N HIS A 664 -1.25 -4.24 22.14
CA HIS A 664 0.09 -4.39 22.70
C HIS A 664 1.08 -3.44 22.01
N PRO A 665 1.65 -2.43 22.69
CA PRO A 665 2.39 -1.34 22.03
C PRO A 665 3.75 -1.77 21.46
N ALA A 666 4.40 -2.77 22.08
CA ALA A 666 5.74 -3.23 21.70
C ALA A 666 5.87 -4.77 21.71
N PRO A 667 5.18 -5.51 20.82
CA PRO A 667 5.23 -6.97 20.80
C PRO A 667 6.67 -7.49 20.63
N VAL A 668 6.99 -8.58 21.31
CA VAL A 668 8.27 -9.28 21.22
C VAL A 668 8.02 -10.66 20.65
N ILE A 669 8.59 -10.94 19.48
CA ILE A 669 8.48 -12.22 18.79
C ILE A 669 9.77 -13.01 19.03
N ILE A 670 9.65 -14.19 19.62
CA ILE A 670 10.74 -15.16 19.76
C ILE A 670 10.44 -16.33 18.83
N LEU A 671 11.41 -16.71 18.00
CA LEU A 671 11.31 -17.88 17.13
C LEU A 671 11.99 -19.10 17.76
N LYS A 672 11.52 -20.27 17.38
CA LYS A 672 12.10 -21.58 17.69
C LYS A 672 12.14 -22.46 16.44
N ASP A 673 12.98 -23.48 16.48
CA ASP A 673 13.06 -24.46 15.39
C ASP A 673 11.75 -25.23 15.23
N HIS A 674 11.38 -25.47 13.98
CA HIS A 674 10.26 -26.30 13.59
C HIS A 674 10.76 -27.45 12.71
N PRO A 675 10.69 -28.71 13.17
CA PRO A 675 11.46 -29.80 12.57
C PRO A 675 10.92 -30.28 11.20
N GLN A 676 9.69 -29.94 10.82
CA GLN A 676 9.06 -30.49 9.62
C GLN A 676 8.32 -29.43 8.82
N SER A 677 8.76 -29.19 7.58
CA SER A 677 7.99 -28.35 6.66
C SER A 677 6.66 -29.00 6.28
N GLY A 678 5.56 -28.24 6.30
CA GLY A 678 4.25 -28.70 5.85
C GLY A 678 3.34 -29.28 6.94
N GLN A 679 3.85 -29.46 8.16
CA GLN A 679 3.02 -29.65 9.35
C GLN A 679 2.87 -28.33 10.10
N ARG A 680 1.81 -28.19 10.89
CA ARG A 680 1.67 -27.04 11.78
C ARG A 680 2.56 -27.24 13.01
N PRO A 681 3.11 -26.16 13.59
CA PRO A 681 3.79 -26.26 14.88
C PRO A 681 2.85 -26.84 15.93
N GLN A 682 3.36 -27.78 16.75
CA GLN A 682 2.60 -28.26 17.90
C GLN A 682 2.30 -27.09 18.85
N ALA A 683 1.04 -26.95 19.22
CA ALA A 683 0.62 -25.96 20.21
C ALA A 683 1.12 -26.37 21.59
N THR A 684 1.70 -25.41 22.31
CA THR A 684 1.93 -25.50 23.77
C THR A 684 0.80 -24.82 24.54
N ILE A 685 0.21 -23.80 23.92
CA ILE A 685 -1.03 -23.14 24.32
C ILE A 685 -1.87 -22.95 23.05
N PRO A 686 -3.21 -22.83 23.17
CA PRO A 686 -4.04 -22.58 22.00
C PRO A 686 -3.67 -21.26 21.32
N TYR A 687 -3.64 -21.22 19.99
CA TYR A 687 -3.31 -20.00 19.25
C TYR A 687 -4.11 -19.86 17.97
N LEU A 688 -4.26 -18.62 17.50
CA LEU A 688 -4.98 -18.31 16.28
C LEU A 688 -4.17 -18.72 15.04
N VAL A 689 -4.76 -19.53 14.15
CA VAL A 689 -4.18 -19.84 12.84
C VAL A 689 -4.68 -18.85 11.81
N GLU A 690 -6.00 -18.65 11.75
CA GLU A 690 -6.61 -17.65 10.88
C GLU A 690 -8.03 -17.29 11.34
N SER A 691 -8.49 -16.09 10.98
CA SER A 691 -9.86 -15.64 11.24
C SER A 691 -10.32 -14.67 10.16
N ARG A 692 -11.59 -14.74 9.75
CA ARG A 692 -12.24 -13.72 8.91
C ARG A 692 -12.43 -12.40 9.66
N TRP A 693 -12.66 -12.48 10.98
CA TRP A 693 -12.84 -11.32 11.83
C TRP A 693 -11.52 -10.94 12.49
N LEU A 694 -11.36 -9.65 12.80
CA LEU A 694 -10.30 -9.19 13.68
C LEU A 694 -10.44 -9.87 15.04
N VAL A 695 -9.35 -10.42 15.57
CA VAL A 695 -9.26 -11.01 16.90
C VAL A 695 -8.32 -10.15 17.74
N ARG A 696 -8.73 -9.80 18.96
CA ARG A 696 -7.95 -8.99 19.91
C ARG A 696 -8.22 -9.40 21.35
N GLY A 697 -7.40 -8.91 22.28
CA GLY A 697 -7.52 -9.18 23.71
C GLY A 697 -7.48 -10.67 24.04
N VAL A 698 -6.62 -11.44 23.36
CA VAL A 698 -6.53 -12.88 23.58
C VAL A 698 -5.91 -13.15 24.95
N ALA A 699 -6.62 -13.88 25.80
CA ALA A 699 -6.15 -14.28 27.11
C ALA A 699 -6.47 -15.75 27.41
N HIS A 700 -5.61 -16.37 28.22
CA HIS A 700 -5.70 -17.76 28.65
C HIS A 700 -6.01 -17.84 30.15
N PRO A 701 -7.29 -17.66 30.56
CA PRO A 701 -7.66 -17.67 31.98
C PRO A 701 -7.46 -19.05 32.64
N SER A 702 -7.35 -20.12 31.84
CA SER A 702 -6.99 -21.46 32.28
C SER A 702 -6.33 -22.22 31.12
N ALA A 703 -5.70 -23.37 31.40
CA ALA A 703 -5.12 -24.22 30.37
C ALA A 703 -6.17 -24.75 29.36
N ALA A 704 -7.44 -24.86 29.78
CA ALA A 704 -8.55 -25.37 28.99
C ALA A 704 -9.50 -24.26 28.47
N GLY A 705 -9.08 -22.99 28.47
CA GLY A 705 -9.93 -21.89 28.01
C GLY A 705 -9.17 -20.73 27.36
N VAL A 706 -9.78 -20.14 26.34
CA VAL A 706 -9.32 -18.89 25.71
C VAL A 706 -10.48 -17.90 25.67
N VAL A 707 -10.24 -16.66 26.09
CA VAL A 707 -11.19 -15.56 25.91
C VAL A 707 -10.57 -14.51 24.98
N PHE A 708 -11.39 -13.89 24.15
CA PHE A 708 -10.94 -12.91 23.18
C PHE A 708 -12.11 -12.03 22.73
N ARG A 709 -11.81 -10.91 22.08
CA ARG A 709 -12.78 -10.05 21.42
C ARG A 709 -12.67 -10.20 19.92
N VAL A 710 -13.80 -10.10 19.24
CA VAL A 710 -13.90 -10.25 17.78
C VAL A 710 -14.66 -9.09 17.16
N GLN A 711 -14.27 -8.71 15.95
CA GLN A 711 -15.01 -7.72 15.15
C GLN A 711 -14.83 -7.97 13.66
N GLY A 712 -15.90 -7.94 12.87
CA GLY A 712 -15.77 -8.03 11.42
C GLY A 712 -17.07 -8.21 10.65
N PHE A 713 -16.94 -8.49 9.35
CA PHE A 713 -18.04 -8.52 8.38
C PHE A 713 -18.36 -9.94 7.92
N GLY A 714 -19.65 -10.26 7.78
CA GLY A 714 -20.12 -11.58 7.38
C GLY A 714 -19.84 -12.67 8.43
N PRO A 715 -20.00 -13.96 8.09
CA PRO A 715 -19.84 -15.07 9.04
C PRO A 715 -18.43 -15.21 9.62
N GLY A 716 -18.32 -15.30 10.95
CA GLY A 716 -17.06 -15.32 11.71
C GLY A 716 -16.32 -16.66 11.64
N GLN A 717 -15.82 -17.02 10.46
CA GLN A 717 -14.99 -18.21 10.24
C GLN A 717 -13.65 -18.07 10.95
N MET A 718 -13.30 -19.05 11.79
CA MET A 718 -12.05 -19.06 12.55
C MET A 718 -11.42 -20.45 12.56
N VAL A 719 -10.09 -20.44 12.64
CA VAL A 719 -9.26 -21.62 12.79
C VAL A 719 -8.27 -21.39 13.92
N TRP A 720 -8.34 -22.25 14.93
CA TRP A 720 -7.42 -22.25 16.07
C TRP A 720 -6.65 -23.57 16.11
N GLN A 721 -5.45 -23.53 16.66
CA GLN A 721 -4.66 -24.72 16.98
C GLN A 721 -4.70 -24.93 18.50
N SER A 722 -4.95 -26.16 18.94
CA SER A 722 -5.02 -26.54 20.36
C SER A 722 -3.97 -27.61 20.68
N PRO A 723 -3.42 -27.63 21.91
CA PRO A 723 -2.62 -28.75 22.41
C PRO A 723 -3.47 -29.97 22.77
N TRP A 724 -4.78 -29.78 22.99
CA TRP A 724 -5.69 -30.81 23.50
C TRP A 724 -6.39 -31.60 22.41
N ARG A 725 -6.83 -32.82 22.75
CA ARG A 725 -7.79 -33.61 21.97
C ARG A 725 -9.19 -33.57 22.60
N GLY A 726 -10.20 -34.11 21.92
CA GLY A 726 -11.56 -34.22 22.45
C GLY A 726 -12.50 -33.12 21.93
N GLY A 727 -13.44 -32.69 22.77
CA GLY A 727 -14.48 -31.73 22.40
C GLY A 727 -14.08 -30.27 22.63
N PHE A 728 -14.76 -29.34 21.98
CA PHE A 728 -14.68 -27.91 22.29
C PHE A 728 -16.06 -27.24 22.24
N ILE A 729 -16.18 -26.12 22.96
CA ILE A 729 -17.34 -25.23 22.91
C ILE A 729 -16.84 -23.81 22.59
N ALA A 730 -17.36 -23.21 21.52
CA ALA A 730 -17.16 -21.80 21.21
C ALA A 730 -18.42 -21.01 21.60
N LEU A 731 -18.26 -19.90 22.31
CA LEU A 731 -19.34 -19.02 22.74
C LEU A 731 -19.11 -17.62 22.19
N LEU A 732 -20.17 -16.97 21.73
CA LEU A 732 -20.18 -15.56 21.33
C LEU A 732 -21.17 -14.80 22.19
N ARG A 733 -20.76 -13.64 22.72
CA ARG A 733 -21.56 -12.77 23.58
C ARG A 733 -21.48 -11.33 23.12
N ASP A 734 -22.57 -10.59 23.27
CA ASP A 734 -22.54 -9.12 23.14
C ASP A 734 -21.80 -8.48 24.33
N ASP A 735 -21.63 -7.16 24.28
CA ASP A 735 -20.93 -6.41 25.34
C ASP A 735 -21.66 -6.44 26.69
N ASP A 736 -22.97 -6.72 26.71
CA ASP A 736 -23.77 -6.91 27.93
C ASP A 736 -23.62 -8.34 28.50
N GLY A 737 -22.84 -9.21 27.84
CA GLY A 737 -22.57 -10.59 28.26
C GLY A 737 -23.67 -11.59 27.89
N ARG A 738 -24.70 -11.17 27.14
CA ARG A 738 -25.76 -12.06 26.67
C ARG A 738 -25.22 -12.96 25.57
N LEU A 739 -25.56 -14.25 25.65
CA LEU A 739 -25.15 -15.26 24.68
C LEU A 739 -25.84 -15.01 23.34
N LEU A 740 -25.06 -14.74 22.30
CA LEU A 740 -25.52 -14.59 20.92
C LEU A 740 -25.52 -15.93 20.18
N GLU A 741 -24.46 -16.71 20.34
CA GLU A 741 -24.29 -17.99 19.64
C GLU A 741 -23.42 -18.96 20.45
N LYS A 742 -23.69 -20.25 20.29
CA LYS A 742 -22.89 -21.34 20.84
C LYS A 742 -22.63 -22.38 19.76
N HIS A 743 -21.37 -22.75 19.58
CA HIS A 743 -20.94 -23.83 18.70
C HIS A 743 -20.27 -24.93 19.52
N GLN A 744 -20.47 -26.19 19.14
CA GLN A 744 -19.80 -27.33 19.75
C GLN A 744 -19.26 -28.24 18.65
N GLY A 745 -18.06 -28.78 18.84
CA GLY A 745 -17.44 -29.65 17.87
C GLY A 745 -16.32 -30.49 18.48
N MET A 746 -15.64 -31.24 17.63
CA MET A 746 -14.47 -32.04 17.98
C MET A 746 -13.21 -31.37 17.46
N ILE A 747 -12.13 -31.45 18.23
CA ILE A 747 -10.79 -31.04 17.79
C ILE A 747 -10.29 -32.08 16.78
N GLU A 748 -9.79 -31.64 15.64
CA GLU A 748 -9.23 -32.50 14.59
C GLU A 748 -8.00 -33.25 15.13
N ALA A 749 -7.62 -34.37 14.48
CA ALA A 749 -6.51 -35.21 14.93
C ALA A 749 -5.15 -34.48 14.98
N ASP A 750 -4.99 -33.43 14.17
CA ASP A 750 -3.82 -32.56 14.13
C ASP A 750 -3.92 -31.37 15.11
N GLY A 751 -4.93 -31.32 15.97
CA GLY A 751 -5.16 -30.27 16.98
C GLY A 751 -5.92 -29.05 16.47
N LEU A 752 -6.42 -29.07 15.24
CA LEU A 752 -7.17 -27.95 14.69
C LEU A 752 -8.61 -27.86 15.20
N ILE A 753 -9.07 -26.61 15.29
CA ILE A 753 -10.42 -26.26 15.67
C ILE A 753 -10.97 -25.31 14.60
N ARG A 754 -12.06 -25.71 13.96
CA ARG A 754 -12.74 -24.93 12.93
C ARG A 754 -14.18 -24.72 13.33
N PHE A 755 -14.60 -23.46 13.31
CA PHE A 755 -16.00 -23.09 13.55
C PHE A 755 -16.32 -21.80 12.81
N THR A 756 -17.61 -21.51 12.71
CA THR A 756 -18.12 -20.27 12.12
C THR A 756 -19.24 -19.76 13.00
N PHE A 757 -19.14 -18.51 13.44
CA PHE A 757 -20.28 -17.80 14.03
C PHE A 757 -21.12 -17.16 12.91
N SER A 758 -22.43 -17.36 12.96
CA SER A 758 -23.40 -16.76 12.03
C SER A 758 -23.97 -15.45 12.56
N ALA A 759 -23.98 -15.25 13.89
CA ALA A 759 -24.36 -13.99 14.53
C ALA A 759 -23.41 -12.85 14.13
N SER A 760 -23.92 -11.62 14.09
CA SER A 760 -23.10 -10.45 13.75
C SER A 760 -22.15 -10.10 14.89
N ALA A 761 -20.91 -9.75 14.54
CA ALA A 761 -19.94 -9.08 15.41
C ALA A 761 -19.43 -7.77 14.80
N LEU A 762 -20.27 -7.09 14.01
CA LEU A 762 -19.89 -5.85 13.32
C LEU A 762 -19.45 -4.75 14.29
N ASP A 763 -20.20 -4.57 15.38
CA ASP A 763 -19.92 -3.60 16.44
C ASP A 763 -18.95 -4.14 17.51
N GLY A 764 -18.50 -5.39 17.33
CA GLY A 764 -17.67 -6.10 18.30
C GLY A 764 -18.48 -7.09 19.15
N ALA A 765 -17.82 -8.14 19.61
CA ALA A 765 -18.38 -9.14 20.50
C ALA A 765 -17.27 -9.78 21.36
N ALA A 766 -17.64 -10.31 22.52
CA ALA A 766 -16.78 -11.18 23.32
C ALA A 766 -16.94 -12.63 22.89
N ALA A 767 -15.84 -13.36 22.79
CA ALA A 767 -15.81 -14.76 22.41
C ALA A 767 -14.99 -15.59 23.40
N GLU A 768 -15.36 -16.85 23.55
CA GLU A 768 -14.70 -17.80 24.44
C GLU A 768 -14.62 -19.18 23.77
N LEU A 769 -13.45 -19.82 23.85
CA LEU A 769 -13.25 -21.23 23.53
C LEU A 769 -13.00 -22.00 24.82
N ARG A 770 -13.80 -23.04 25.07
CA ARG A 770 -13.64 -23.99 26.18
C ARG A 770 -13.29 -25.36 25.61
N PHE A 771 -12.20 -25.95 26.09
CA PHE A 771 -11.78 -27.29 25.69
C PHE A 771 -12.30 -28.32 26.69
N GLN A 772 -12.74 -29.46 26.17
CA GLN A 772 -13.19 -30.62 26.93
C GLN A 772 -12.23 -31.77 26.63
N PRO A 773 -11.03 -31.78 27.27
CA PRO A 773 -10.03 -32.79 27.01
C PRO A 773 -10.54 -34.18 27.40
N ASP A 774 -10.13 -35.20 26.64
CA ASP A 774 -10.42 -36.59 27.00
C ASP A 774 -9.79 -36.90 28.37
N VAL A 775 -10.54 -37.61 29.21
CA VAL A 775 -10.27 -37.85 30.66
C VAL A 775 -8.88 -38.45 30.93
N ALA A 776 -8.20 -39.00 29.93
CA ALA A 776 -6.85 -39.54 30.01
C ALA A 776 -5.71 -38.49 30.01
N GLU A 777 -5.94 -37.24 29.57
CA GLU A 777 -4.90 -36.21 29.43
C GLU A 777 -4.81 -35.24 30.64
N VAL A 778 -5.72 -35.33 31.61
CA VAL A 778 -5.73 -34.47 32.81
C VAL A 778 -4.66 -34.88 33.85
N ALA A 779 -4.00 -36.03 33.65
CA ALA A 779 -2.94 -36.54 34.51
C ALA A 779 -1.53 -36.20 33.98
N ALA A 780 -1.17 -34.92 33.99
CA ALA A 780 0.24 -34.52 34.06
C ALA A 780 0.39 -33.17 34.79
N PRO A 781 0.66 -33.18 36.11
CA PRO A 781 1.17 -32.02 36.82
C PRO A 781 2.65 -32.19 37.19
N SER A 782 3.50 -31.27 36.71
CA SER A 782 4.51 -30.54 37.51
C SER A 782 5.19 -29.48 36.63
#